data_AF-A0A388LX21-F1
#
_entry.id   AF-A0A388LX21-F1
#
_cell.length_a   1.000
_cell.length_b   1.000
_cell.length_c   1.000
_cell.angle_alpha   90.00
_cell.angle_beta   90.00
_cell.angle_gamma   90.00
#
_symmetry.space_group_name_H-M   'P 1'
#
loop_
_entity.id
_entity.type
_entity.pdbx_description
1 polymer ?
#
loop_
_entity_poly.entity_id
_entity_poly.type
_entity_poly.pdbx_seq_one_letter_code
_entity_poly.pdbx_strand_id
1 'polypeptide(L)'
;MSPKELDELRRQLDELIEKGWIKPSSSPYGAPVLFVPKKEGELHLCIDYRGLNAIAVKNVEPLPQIDDLLDRVQGCKYFSKIDLKSGYHQIEVQLEDQHKTTFMTRYGHYEFVVMPFGLTNAPATFQRCMNDLFRDWLDRFVVVYLDDILIFSKSLEEHHNHLRQFFLGSSDGSKLYLNNKLLIDNDREHPFHVLNASIQLPGNTWARIQVDYFVASGIKALSLSWIKPGFRDIEVIPAYLLTRTPINVDYPVTATINRVSSTDHCPSCTFKYSPDATPEVYSIRTPENLVKGGQIMTIEGRNFRENTDPSLVNIIIGQEPNITFCNVTFLSDSRMFCILPYMQMGEYPVTVLFTDRGLAKVSGPPLSLFYGFSVSFMFPTRGSIAGGANITIRGSGFSPLTFNNIVRFGPSRVGIVECDPSTIIVTVGPSPLLTEINGAVTSIIIPVIVSVMNGTTLLAEGTCSSCSYEYQPLITPRLNSAFPRDLYPWQPTFIRLSGVNFLAAGNVVPDDIIVTIDDKLCTDVRQLTSMSVECQAPGLKAGQHRITMAIKRVGYAFPSAANVSVPLYLRDPRGDPVQPRIGSIGGGTLVTFSGIGFSERVQDHLVLIGGVPCPTVFSSMNEMTCETGELREGTFPIVV
;
A
#
# COMPACT_ATOMS: atom_id res chain seq x y z
N MET A 1 35.08 -1.20 -16.48
CA MET A 1 35.40 -1.84 -15.19
C MET A 1 36.66 -2.67 -15.33
N SER A 2 37.60 -2.49 -14.41
CA SER A 2 38.81 -3.31 -14.23
C SER A 2 38.46 -4.73 -13.78
N PRO A 3 39.38 -5.70 -13.87
CA PRO A 3 39.13 -7.07 -13.40
C PRO A 3 38.67 -7.14 -11.94
N LYS A 4 39.29 -6.34 -11.05
CA LYS A 4 38.91 -6.27 -9.63
C LYS A 4 37.48 -5.73 -9.43
N GLU A 5 37.09 -4.72 -10.19
CA GLU A 5 35.72 -4.18 -10.16
C GLU A 5 34.69 -5.17 -10.70
N LEU A 6 35.06 -6.01 -11.68
CA LEU A 6 34.17 -7.03 -12.23
C LEU A 6 33.94 -8.20 -11.26
N ASP A 7 34.99 -8.63 -10.55
CA ASP A 7 34.87 -9.66 -9.51
C ASP A 7 34.00 -9.16 -8.35
N GLU A 8 34.20 -7.90 -7.93
CA GLU A 8 33.40 -7.28 -6.88
C GLU A 8 31.95 -7.02 -7.30
N LEU A 9 31.72 -6.65 -8.56
CA LEU A 9 30.38 -6.53 -9.14
C LEU A 9 29.63 -7.85 -9.08
N ARG A 10 30.26 -8.96 -9.48
CA ARG A 10 29.63 -10.29 -9.39
C ARG A 10 29.29 -10.64 -7.95
N ARG A 11 30.25 -10.49 -7.04
CA ARG A 11 30.06 -10.81 -5.62
C ARG A 11 28.90 -10.04 -5.01
N GLN A 12 28.80 -8.73 -5.23
CA GLN A 12 27.72 -7.91 -4.69
C GLN A 12 26.38 -8.19 -5.39
N LEU A 13 26.37 -8.47 -6.70
CA LEU A 13 25.14 -8.88 -7.40
C LEU A 13 24.58 -10.19 -6.84
N ASP A 14 25.41 -11.21 -6.66
CA ASP A 14 25.00 -12.50 -6.12
C ASP A 14 24.43 -12.32 -4.70
N GLU A 15 25.07 -11.49 -3.86
CA GLU A 15 24.61 -11.17 -2.51
C GLU A 15 23.24 -10.46 -2.52
N LEU A 16 23.02 -9.51 -3.45
CA LEU A 16 21.76 -8.80 -3.58
C LEU A 16 20.63 -9.70 -4.10
N ILE A 17 20.94 -10.64 -5.00
CA ILE A 17 19.99 -11.63 -5.53
C ILE A 17 19.63 -12.65 -4.44
N GLU A 18 20.62 -13.17 -3.70
CA GLU A 18 20.41 -14.14 -2.62
C GLU A 18 19.53 -13.56 -1.51
N LYS A 19 19.70 -12.27 -1.19
CA LYS A 19 18.84 -11.55 -0.24
C LYS A 19 17.46 -11.22 -0.80
N GLY A 20 17.21 -11.43 -2.09
CA GLY A 20 15.96 -11.07 -2.77
C GLY A 20 15.76 -9.55 -2.94
N TRP A 21 16.81 -8.75 -2.78
CA TRP A 21 16.73 -7.29 -2.87
C TRP A 21 16.67 -6.79 -4.31
N ILE A 22 17.21 -7.58 -5.26
CA ILE A 22 17.13 -7.32 -6.69
C ILE A 22 16.64 -8.55 -7.45
N LYS A 23 16.05 -8.34 -8.62
CA LYS A 23 15.63 -9.40 -9.54
C LYS A 23 15.97 -9.04 -11.00
N PRO A 24 16.07 -10.02 -11.91
CA PRO A 24 16.27 -9.74 -13.33
C PRO A 24 15.15 -8.86 -13.89
N SER A 25 15.50 -7.89 -14.74
CA SER A 25 14.57 -6.92 -15.30
C SER A 25 14.56 -6.96 -16.83
N SER A 26 13.39 -6.76 -17.43
CA SER A 26 13.19 -6.51 -18.87
C SER A 26 12.75 -5.08 -19.16
N SER A 27 12.88 -4.20 -18.17
CA SER A 27 12.46 -2.80 -18.24
C SER A 27 13.22 -2.01 -19.32
N PRO A 28 12.57 -1.01 -19.96
CA PRO A 28 13.25 -0.09 -20.86
C PRO A 28 14.18 0.91 -20.12
N TYR A 29 14.11 0.98 -18.79
CA TYR A 29 15.03 1.78 -17.98
C TYR A 29 16.38 1.09 -17.82
N GLY A 30 17.42 1.87 -17.52
CA GLY A 30 18.76 1.33 -17.36
C GLY A 30 19.76 2.36 -16.81
N ALA A 31 19.84 2.46 -15.48
CA ALA A 31 20.87 3.25 -14.82
C ALA A 31 22.23 2.52 -14.84
N PRO A 32 23.37 3.20 -15.11
CA PRO A 32 24.67 2.54 -15.09
C PRO A 32 25.16 2.32 -13.65
N VAL A 33 25.96 1.25 -13.48
CA VAL A 33 26.67 0.96 -12.23
C VAL A 33 27.99 1.74 -12.16
N LEU A 34 28.28 2.30 -10.99
CA LEU A 34 29.52 2.94 -10.61
C LEU A 34 30.07 2.31 -9.32
N PHE A 35 31.38 2.42 -9.09
CA PHE A 35 31.99 2.02 -7.83
C PHE A 35 32.57 3.22 -7.09
N VAL A 36 32.32 3.29 -5.78
CA VAL A 36 32.89 4.29 -4.89
C VAL A 36 33.80 3.60 -3.87
N PRO A 37 35.06 4.02 -3.69
CA PRO A 37 35.93 3.42 -2.70
C PRO A 37 35.47 3.74 -1.27
N LYS A 38 35.36 2.72 -0.42
CA LYS A 38 35.22 2.87 1.04
C LYS A 38 36.58 3.19 1.69
N LYS A 39 36.53 3.67 2.93
CA LYS A 39 37.72 4.00 3.75
C LYS A 39 38.70 2.83 3.92
N GLU A 40 38.23 1.58 3.86
CA GLU A 40 39.06 0.37 4.04
C GLU A 40 39.49 -0.30 2.72
N GLY A 41 39.26 0.33 1.57
CA GLY A 41 39.69 -0.17 0.26
C GLY A 41 38.69 -1.11 -0.44
N GLU A 42 37.60 -1.50 0.22
CA GLU A 42 36.44 -2.14 -0.42
C GLU A 42 35.72 -1.17 -1.38
N LEU A 43 35.15 -1.69 -2.46
CA LEU A 43 34.36 -0.90 -3.40
C LEU A 43 32.86 -0.99 -3.05
N HIS A 44 32.17 0.14 -3.03
CA HIS A 44 30.72 0.21 -2.84
C HIS A 44 30.03 0.28 -4.21
N LEU A 45 29.12 -0.67 -4.48
CA LEU A 45 28.29 -0.65 -5.69
C LEU A 45 27.27 0.50 -5.61
N CYS A 46 27.38 1.48 -6.50
CA CYS A 46 26.44 2.59 -6.60
C CYS A 46 25.73 2.56 -7.95
N ILE A 47 24.44 2.86 -7.95
CA ILE A 47 23.68 3.01 -9.18
C ILE A 47 23.50 4.49 -9.48
N ASP A 48 23.83 4.91 -10.71
CA ASP A 48 23.72 6.30 -11.12
C ASP A 48 22.29 6.65 -11.55
N TYR A 49 21.44 6.92 -10.57
CA TYR A 49 20.05 7.34 -10.80
C TYR A 49 19.87 8.81 -11.18
N ARG A 50 20.93 9.56 -11.54
CA ARG A 50 20.80 11.00 -11.88
C ARG A 50 19.76 11.26 -12.97
N GLY A 51 19.72 10.42 -14.01
CA GLY A 51 18.73 10.51 -15.09
C GLY A 51 17.30 10.27 -14.60
N LEU A 52 17.09 9.23 -13.78
CA LEU A 52 15.80 8.92 -13.18
C LEU A 52 15.34 10.03 -12.23
N ASN A 53 16.25 10.56 -11.42
CA ASN A 53 15.98 11.62 -10.45
C ASN A 53 15.57 12.95 -11.12
N ALA A 54 16.03 13.22 -12.35
CA ALA A 54 15.66 14.43 -13.08
C ALA A 54 14.21 14.44 -13.56
N ILE A 55 13.63 13.25 -13.78
CA ILE A 55 12.25 13.08 -14.25
C ILE A 55 11.28 12.67 -13.13
N ALA A 56 11.79 12.34 -11.95
CA ALA A 56 10.98 11.97 -10.80
C ALA A 56 10.28 13.19 -10.19
N VAL A 57 8.99 13.04 -9.86
CA VAL A 57 8.27 14.02 -9.04
C VAL A 57 8.86 14.01 -7.63
N LYS A 58 9.40 15.14 -7.19
CA LYS A 58 10.09 15.25 -5.90
C LYS A 58 9.09 15.27 -4.76
N ASN A 59 9.35 14.47 -3.73
CA ASN A 59 8.62 14.51 -2.48
C ASN A 59 9.05 15.76 -1.69
N VAL A 60 8.07 16.53 -1.20
CA VAL A 60 8.28 17.80 -0.47
C VAL A 60 8.25 17.59 1.06
N GLU A 61 8.32 16.34 1.53
CA GLU A 61 8.42 16.04 2.96
C GLU A 61 9.66 16.72 3.56
N PRO A 62 9.51 17.57 4.60
CA PRO A 62 10.63 18.25 5.20
C PRO A 62 11.47 17.27 6.02
N LEU A 63 12.77 17.23 5.76
CA LEU A 63 13.70 16.64 6.72
C LEU A 63 13.77 17.55 7.96
N PRO A 64 13.87 16.98 9.18
CA PRO A 64 14.01 17.77 10.40
C PRO A 64 15.21 18.72 10.28
N GLN A 65 15.04 19.98 10.67
CA GLN A 65 16.17 20.90 10.72
C GLN A 65 17.10 20.49 11.87
N ILE A 66 18.41 20.50 11.60
CA ILE A 66 19.40 20.09 12.59
C ILE A 66 19.31 20.96 13.85
N ASP A 67 19.05 22.25 13.71
CA ASP A 67 18.91 23.17 14.84
C ASP A 67 17.72 22.78 15.75
N ASP A 68 16.58 22.42 15.16
CA ASP A 68 15.40 21.94 15.92
C ASP A 68 15.74 20.65 16.70
N LEU A 69 16.50 19.74 16.09
CA LEU A 69 16.93 18.51 16.75
C LEU A 69 17.90 18.79 17.90
N LEU A 70 18.82 19.75 17.72
CA LEU A 70 19.79 20.18 18.72
C LEU A 70 19.12 20.85 19.93
N ASP A 71 18.06 21.63 19.69
CA ASP A 71 17.26 22.25 20.75
C ASP A 71 16.56 21.20 21.62
N ARG A 72 16.08 20.10 21.03
CA ARG A 72 15.44 18.99 21.79
C ARG A 72 16.40 18.29 22.73
N VAL A 73 17.65 18.12 22.32
CA VAL A 73 18.67 17.45 23.14
C VAL A 73 19.32 18.38 24.15
N GLN A 74 19.01 19.68 24.13
CA GLN A 74 19.62 20.67 25.01
C GLN A 74 19.35 20.33 26.50
N GLY A 75 20.42 20.36 27.30
CA GLY A 75 20.36 20.05 28.73
C GLY A 75 20.26 18.56 29.07
N CYS A 76 20.24 17.67 28.06
CA CYS A 76 20.36 16.23 28.26
C CYS A 76 21.81 15.83 28.51
N LYS A 77 22.00 14.80 29.33
CA LYS A 77 23.33 14.34 29.78
C LYS A 77 23.68 12.94 29.28
N TYR A 78 22.68 12.18 28.84
CA TYR A 78 22.82 10.78 28.43
C TYR A 78 22.22 10.60 27.04
N PHE A 79 22.99 9.93 26.19
CA PHE A 79 22.69 9.75 24.77
C PHE A 79 23.02 8.31 24.36
N SER A 80 22.12 7.69 23.61
CA SER A 80 22.33 6.40 22.96
C SER A 80 21.99 6.53 21.48
N LYS A 81 22.91 6.13 20.62
CA LYS A 81 22.72 6.11 19.17
C LYS A 81 22.40 4.69 18.73
N ILE A 82 21.31 4.53 17.99
CA ILE A 82 20.90 3.27 17.38
C ILE A 82 21.10 3.38 15.87
N ASP A 83 21.74 2.37 15.30
CA ASP A 83 22.03 2.28 13.87
C ASP A 83 21.25 1.11 13.26
N LEU A 84 20.57 1.35 12.14
CA LEU A 84 19.77 0.35 11.46
C LEU A 84 20.61 -0.42 10.46
N LYS A 85 20.61 -1.75 10.56
CA LYS A 85 21.32 -2.61 9.62
C LYS A 85 20.68 -2.51 8.23
N SER A 86 21.39 -1.87 7.29
CA SER A 86 20.92 -1.69 5.90
C SER A 86 19.55 -0.99 5.81
N GLY A 87 19.36 0.09 6.56
CA GLY A 87 18.09 0.81 6.74
C GLY A 87 17.24 0.94 5.48
N TYR A 88 17.72 1.64 4.45
CA TYR A 88 16.97 1.85 3.20
C TYR A 88 16.44 0.55 2.55
N HIS A 89 17.24 -0.52 2.56
CA HIS A 89 16.86 -1.82 1.97
C HIS A 89 15.81 -2.58 2.79
N GLN A 90 15.38 -2.06 3.94
CA GLN A 90 14.26 -2.62 4.71
C GLN A 90 12.89 -2.12 4.21
N ILE A 91 12.86 -1.10 3.36
CA ILE A 91 11.62 -0.55 2.80
C ILE A 91 11.43 -1.07 1.38
N GLU A 92 10.28 -1.70 1.12
CA GLU A 92 9.95 -2.23 -0.21
C GLU A 92 9.60 -1.11 -1.20
N VAL A 93 10.06 -1.21 -2.44
CA VAL A 93 9.63 -0.35 -3.54
C VAL A 93 8.30 -0.88 -4.08
N GLN A 94 7.31 0.00 -4.22
CA GLN A 94 6.02 -0.34 -4.82
C GLN A 94 6.21 -1.05 -6.15
N LEU A 95 5.46 -2.13 -6.40
CA LEU A 95 5.68 -3.02 -7.54
C LEU A 95 5.64 -2.27 -8.89
N GLU A 96 4.77 -1.28 -9.01
CA GLU A 96 4.65 -0.41 -10.19
C GLU A 96 5.86 0.49 -10.43
N ASP A 97 6.67 0.76 -9.41
CA ASP A 97 7.86 1.61 -9.48
C ASP A 97 9.17 0.82 -9.53
N GLN A 98 9.16 -0.48 -9.22
CA GLN A 98 10.37 -1.33 -9.23
C GLN A 98 11.10 -1.26 -10.57
N HIS A 99 10.37 -1.36 -11.70
CA HIS A 99 10.94 -1.30 -13.04
C HIS A 99 11.64 0.02 -13.39
N LYS A 100 11.37 1.11 -12.65
CA LYS A 100 12.07 2.40 -12.84
C LYS A 100 13.48 2.36 -12.24
N THR A 101 13.69 1.52 -11.25
CA THR A 101 14.99 1.33 -10.58
C THR A 101 15.95 0.43 -11.36
N THR A 102 15.56 -0.02 -12.56
CA THR A 102 16.40 -0.91 -13.37
C THR A 102 17.78 -0.33 -13.63
N PHE A 103 18.80 -1.14 -13.40
CA PHE A 103 20.19 -0.82 -13.63
C PHE A 103 20.88 -1.86 -14.51
N MET A 104 21.84 -1.39 -15.30
CA MET A 104 22.52 -2.17 -16.31
C MET A 104 23.89 -2.62 -15.82
N THR A 105 24.16 -3.90 -16.00
CA THR A 105 25.46 -4.51 -15.70
C THR A 105 25.96 -5.28 -16.93
N ARG A 106 27.21 -5.72 -16.90
CA ARG A 106 27.75 -6.61 -17.93
C ARG A 106 27.04 -7.98 -17.98
N TYR A 107 26.34 -8.36 -16.91
CA TYR A 107 25.70 -9.67 -16.77
C TYR A 107 24.20 -9.64 -17.02
N GLY A 108 23.63 -8.46 -17.26
CA GLY A 108 22.20 -8.27 -17.50
C GLY A 108 21.65 -7.03 -16.82
N HIS A 109 20.34 -6.85 -16.98
CA HIS A 109 19.57 -5.80 -16.30
C HIS A 109 18.92 -6.37 -15.05
N TYR A 110 18.98 -5.59 -13.97
CA TYR A 110 18.38 -5.94 -12.69
C TYR A 110 17.59 -4.75 -12.17
N GLU A 111 16.53 -5.00 -11.44
CA GLU A 111 15.74 -3.97 -10.76
C GLU A 111 15.66 -4.26 -9.27
N PHE A 112 15.59 -3.19 -8.48
CA PHE A 112 15.46 -3.28 -7.04
C PHE A 112 14.00 -3.53 -6.63
N VAL A 113 13.83 -4.46 -5.71
CA VAL A 113 12.56 -4.76 -5.03
C VAL A 113 12.45 -3.95 -3.73
N VAL A 114 13.59 -3.64 -3.11
CA VAL A 114 13.70 -2.81 -1.90
C VAL A 114 14.42 -1.50 -2.22
N MET A 115 14.17 -0.45 -1.44
CA MET A 115 14.59 0.90 -1.78
C MET A 115 16.12 1.01 -1.88
N PRO A 116 16.68 1.32 -3.08
CA PRO A 116 18.11 1.49 -3.26
C PRO A 116 18.58 2.90 -2.89
N PHE A 117 19.88 3.01 -2.60
CA PHE A 117 20.55 4.29 -2.49
C PHE A 117 20.55 5.05 -3.82
N GLY A 118 20.56 6.39 -3.72
CA GLY A 118 20.71 7.28 -4.88
C GLY A 118 19.40 7.77 -5.51
N LEU A 119 18.24 7.29 -5.05
CA LEU A 119 16.94 7.85 -5.45
C LEU A 119 16.66 9.17 -4.72
N THR A 120 16.18 10.18 -5.45
CA THR A 120 15.87 11.52 -4.89
C THR A 120 14.81 11.49 -3.79
N ASN A 121 13.83 10.58 -3.88
CA ASN A 121 12.75 10.49 -2.89
C ASN A 121 13.08 9.55 -1.72
N ALA A 122 14.19 8.80 -1.77
CA ALA A 122 14.51 7.81 -0.75
C ALA A 122 14.65 8.41 0.66
N PRO A 123 15.38 9.52 0.87
CA PRO A 123 15.49 10.12 2.21
C PRO A 123 14.15 10.59 2.78
N ALA A 124 13.30 11.20 1.95
CA ALA A 124 11.98 11.68 2.35
C ALA A 124 11.03 10.54 2.74
N THR A 125 11.00 9.47 1.93
CA THR A 125 10.23 8.26 2.21
C THR A 125 10.70 7.57 3.49
N PHE A 126 12.02 7.47 3.68
CA PHE A 126 12.63 6.86 4.86
C PHE A 126 12.31 7.66 6.13
N GLN A 127 12.48 8.98 6.07
CA GLN A 127 12.15 9.86 7.20
C GLN A 127 10.67 9.78 7.57
N ARG A 128 9.75 9.77 6.59
CA ARG A 128 8.31 9.60 6.87
C ARG A 128 8.04 8.28 7.58
N CYS A 129 8.62 7.18 7.10
CA CYS A 129 8.45 5.86 7.72
C CYS A 129 8.93 5.85 9.18
N MET A 130 10.10 6.44 9.44
CA MET A 130 10.62 6.54 10.81
C MET A 130 9.79 7.47 11.68
N ASN A 131 9.28 8.57 11.13
CA ASN A 131 8.40 9.48 11.85
C ASN A 131 7.09 8.78 12.26
N ASP A 132 6.55 7.92 11.39
CA ASP A 132 5.37 7.13 11.69
C ASP A 132 5.65 6.05 12.73
N LEU A 133 6.78 5.34 12.60
CA LEU A 133 7.17 4.26 13.52
C LEU A 133 7.42 4.75 14.94
N PHE A 134 8.07 5.91 15.10
CA PHE A 134 8.48 6.44 16.40
C PHE A 134 7.58 7.59 16.88
N ARG A 135 6.43 7.82 16.24
CA ARG A 135 5.54 8.96 16.46
C ARG A 135 5.30 9.30 17.93
N ASP A 136 5.09 8.28 18.76
CA ASP A 136 4.77 8.45 20.19
C ASP A 136 5.96 8.88 21.06
N TRP A 137 7.19 8.75 20.55
CA TRP A 137 8.45 9.01 21.25
C TRP A 137 9.28 10.15 20.65
N LEU A 138 9.00 10.52 19.41
CA LEU A 138 9.61 11.68 18.74
C LEU A 138 9.45 12.94 19.58
N ASP A 139 10.50 13.75 19.60
CA ASP A 139 10.62 15.01 20.36
C ASP A 139 10.48 14.89 21.88
N ARG A 140 10.21 13.69 22.42
CA ARG A 140 10.11 13.42 23.86
C ARG A 140 11.42 12.87 24.41
N PHE A 141 11.88 11.77 23.81
CA PHE A 141 13.16 11.15 24.16
C PHE A 141 13.85 10.46 22.98
N VAL A 142 13.22 10.45 21.80
CA VAL A 142 13.78 9.96 20.54
C VAL A 142 13.84 11.11 19.54
N VAL A 143 14.95 11.21 18.83
CA VAL A 143 15.12 12.04 17.63
C VAL A 143 15.57 11.12 16.51
N VAL A 144 15.00 11.28 15.33
CA VAL A 144 15.39 10.48 14.16
C VAL A 144 15.79 11.39 13.02
N TYR A 145 16.95 11.12 12.45
CA TYR A 145 17.44 11.76 11.24
C TYR A 145 17.89 10.68 10.26
N LEU A 146 17.07 10.39 9.27
CA LEU A 146 17.27 9.26 8.34
C LEU A 146 17.55 7.96 9.11
N ASP A 147 18.69 7.31 8.87
CA ASP A 147 19.10 6.05 9.51
C ASP A 147 19.56 6.23 10.97
N ASP A 148 19.84 7.47 11.41
CA ASP A 148 20.37 7.76 12.73
C ASP A 148 19.23 8.01 13.74
N ILE A 149 19.08 7.09 14.68
CA ILE A 149 18.12 7.21 15.78
C ILE A 149 18.89 7.57 17.06
N LEU A 150 18.53 8.68 17.68
CA LEU A 150 19.13 9.17 18.92
C LEU A 150 18.11 9.11 20.06
N ILE A 151 18.46 8.42 21.13
CA ILE A 151 17.73 8.42 22.39
C ILE A 151 18.46 9.37 23.34
N PHE A 152 17.75 10.30 23.97
CA PHE A 152 18.34 11.33 24.84
C PHE A 152 17.61 11.46 26.17
N SER A 153 18.31 11.81 27.25
CA SER A 153 17.73 11.93 28.59
C SER A 153 18.55 12.84 29.53
N LYS A 154 17.91 13.41 30.55
CA LYS A 154 18.55 14.34 31.50
C LYS A 154 19.20 13.62 32.68
N SER A 155 18.69 12.46 33.06
CA SER A 155 19.27 11.59 34.09
C SER A 155 19.52 10.17 33.58
N LEU A 156 20.40 9.43 34.26
CA LEU A 156 20.72 8.05 33.91
C LEU A 156 19.52 7.11 34.10
N GLU A 157 18.72 7.34 35.14
CA GLU A 157 17.51 6.56 35.42
C GLU A 157 16.45 6.76 34.33
N GLU A 158 16.23 8.01 33.93
CA GLU A 158 15.36 8.36 32.81
C GLU A 158 15.85 7.72 31.51
N HIS A 159 17.17 7.73 31.28
CA HIS A 159 17.77 7.11 30.10
C HIS A 159 17.55 5.60 30.05
N HIS A 160 17.70 4.91 31.18
CA HIS A 160 17.39 3.49 31.26
C HIS A 160 15.92 3.18 30.99
N ASN A 161 14.99 4.02 31.48
CA ASN A 161 13.57 3.83 31.21
C ASN A 161 13.22 4.12 29.74
N HIS A 162 13.88 5.09 29.11
CA HIS A 162 13.72 5.38 27.68
C HIS A 162 14.28 4.28 26.79
N LEU A 163 15.47 3.76 27.09
CA LEU A 163 16.01 2.58 26.43
C LEU A 163 15.12 1.36 26.66
N ARG A 164 14.56 1.20 27.87
CA ARG A 164 13.61 0.13 28.18
C ARG A 164 12.32 0.25 27.37
N GLN A 165 11.75 1.44 27.23
CA GLN A 165 10.57 1.64 26.37
C GLN A 165 10.90 1.37 24.90
N PHE A 166 12.06 1.85 24.44
CA PHE A 166 12.55 1.65 23.08
C PHE A 166 12.81 0.16 22.77
N PHE A 167 13.50 -0.57 23.65
CA PHE A 167 13.87 -1.97 23.45
C PHE A 167 12.83 -2.98 23.93
N LEU A 168 12.13 -2.81 25.05
CA LEU A 168 11.05 -3.74 25.46
C LEU A 168 9.76 -3.54 24.68
N GLY A 169 9.59 -2.40 24.02
CA GLY A 169 8.67 -2.32 22.89
C GLY A 169 9.07 -3.23 21.71
N SER A 170 10.31 -3.78 21.70
CA SER A 170 10.94 -4.41 20.53
C SER A 170 11.77 -5.71 20.75
N SER A 171 12.05 -6.24 21.96
CA SER A 171 13.00 -7.36 22.17
C SER A 171 12.54 -8.44 23.18
N ASP A 172 12.63 -9.71 22.78
CA ASP A 172 12.08 -10.91 23.41
C ASP A 172 13.16 -11.92 23.87
N GLY A 173 13.32 -12.10 25.19
CA GLY A 173 14.24 -13.10 25.77
C GLY A 173 13.61 -14.49 25.95
N SER A 174 14.34 -15.57 25.61
CA SER A 174 13.89 -16.97 25.75
C SER A 174 15.02 -17.94 26.18
N LYS A 175 14.70 -19.04 26.85
CA LYS A 175 15.64 -20.15 27.17
C LYS A 175 15.02 -21.47 26.75
N LEU A 176 15.77 -22.32 26.02
CA LEU A 176 15.35 -23.65 25.60
C LEU A 176 16.09 -24.73 26.40
N TYR A 177 15.36 -25.67 26.96
CA TYR A 177 15.83 -26.82 27.71
C TYR A 177 15.37 -28.14 27.06
N LEU A 178 16.19 -29.18 27.18
CA LEU A 178 15.81 -30.55 26.87
C LEU A 178 16.15 -31.48 28.05
N ASN A 179 15.19 -32.21 28.58
CA ASN A 179 15.35 -33.05 29.78
C ASN A 179 16.03 -32.29 30.93
N ASN A 180 15.62 -31.04 31.17
CA ASN A 180 16.18 -30.08 32.14
C ASN A 180 17.62 -29.61 31.87
N LYS A 181 18.23 -29.97 30.73
CA LYS A 181 19.51 -29.41 30.29
C LYS A 181 19.28 -28.17 29.43
N LEU A 182 19.83 -27.03 29.83
CA LEU A 182 19.80 -25.79 29.03
C LEU A 182 20.57 -26.00 27.72
N LEU A 183 19.90 -25.77 26.59
CA LEU A 183 20.45 -25.89 25.24
C LEU A 183 20.64 -24.54 24.56
N ILE A 184 19.69 -23.61 24.73
CA ILE A 184 19.77 -22.25 24.16
C ILE A 184 19.44 -21.25 25.26
N ASP A 185 20.27 -20.24 25.41
CA ASP A 185 20.06 -19.12 26.34
C ASP A 185 20.06 -17.81 25.56
N ASN A 186 18.85 -17.37 25.19
CA ASN A 186 18.57 -16.13 24.46
C ASN A 186 18.10 -15.01 25.42
N ASP A 187 18.43 -15.13 26.71
CA ASP A 187 18.09 -14.18 27.78
C ASP A 187 19.34 -13.40 28.21
N ARG A 188 20.09 -12.92 27.22
CA ARG A 188 21.34 -12.14 27.38
C ARG A 188 21.41 -11.07 26.31
N GLU A 189 22.24 -10.05 26.49
CA GLU A 189 22.57 -9.12 25.40
C GLU A 189 23.18 -9.91 24.23
N HIS A 190 22.51 -9.88 23.08
CA HIS A 190 23.00 -10.49 21.86
C HIS A 190 22.57 -9.68 20.63
N PRO A 191 23.37 -9.69 19.53
CA PRO A 191 22.92 -9.19 18.24
C PRO A 191 21.85 -10.12 17.62
N PHE A 192 21.19 -9.68 16.55
CA PHE A 192 20.17 -10.48 15.85
C PHE A 192 20.80 -11.69 15.15
N HIS A 193 20.74 -12.86 15.80
CA HIS A 193 21.28 -14.12 15.29
C HIS A 193 20.35 -15.29 15.60
N VAL A 194 20.32 -16.29 14.71
CA VAL A 194 19.68 -17.57 14.97
C VAL A 194 20.61 -18.42 15.83
N LEU A 195 20.19 -18.76 17.05
CA LEU A 195 20.90 -19.69 17.93
C LEU A 195 20.50 -21.12 17.58
N ASN A 196 21.48 -21.99 17.31
CA ASN A 196 21.26 -23.39 16.99
C ASN A 196 21.96 -24.28 18.03
N ALA A 197 21.30 -25.36 18.45
CA ALA A 197 21.88 -26.39 19.32
C ALA A 197 21.52 -27.78 18.79
N SER A 198 22.46 -28.72 18.88
CA SER A 198 22.29 -30.11 18.44
C SER A 198 22.47 -31.06 19.61
N ILE A 199 21.64 -32.11 19.67
CA ILE A 199 21.71 -33.15 20.69
C ILE A 199 21.36 -34.51 20.08
N GLN A 200 22.08 -35.56 20.51
CA GLN A 200 21.78 -36.94 20.12
C GLN A 200 20.79 -37.54 21.11
N LEU A 201 19.64 -37.97 20.60
CA LEU A 201 18.68 -38.76 21.35
C LEU A 201 18.87 -40.25 21.01
N PRO A 202 18.97 -41.15 22.01
CA PRO A 202 18.93 -42.58 21.75
C PRO A 202 17.61 -42.97 21.07
N GLY A 203 17.65 -43.92 20.13
CA GLY A 203 16.44 -44.41 19.47
C GLY A 203 15.39 -44.91 20.47
N ASN A 204 14.11 -44.70 20.16
CA ASN A 204 12.95 -45.05 21.00
C ASN A 204 12.90 -44.34 22.38
N THR A 205 13.55 -43.18 22.54
CA THR A 205 13.42 -42.36 23.75
C THR A 205 12.58 -41.11 23.49
N TRP A 206 11.85 -40.68 24.50
CA TRP A 206 11.14 -39.39 24.51
C TRP A 206 12.01 -38.36 25.24
N ALA A 207 12.00 -37.13 24.75
CA ALA A 207 12.71 -36.02 25.36
C ALA A 207 11.72 -34.89 25.66
N ARG A 208 11.80 -34.35 26.87
CA ARG A 208 10.99 -33.23 27.32
C ARG A 208 11.64 -31.93 26.86
N ILE A 209 11.02 -31.23 25.92
CA ILE A 209 11.38 -29.85 25.57
C ILE A 209 10.70 -28.91 26.58
N GLN A 210 11.45 -27.99 27.16
CA GLN A 210 10.92 -26.92 28.00
C GLN A 210 11.46 -25.58 27.49
N VAL A 211 10.61 -24.57 27.41
CA VAL A 211 11.00 -23.21 27.01
C VAL A 211 10.60 -22.27 28.12
N ASP A 212 11.56 -21.54 28.67
CA ASP A 212 11.28 -20.44 29.58
C ASP A 212 11.26 -19.13 28.76
N TYR A 213 10.23 -18.32 28.93
CA TYR A 213 10.04 -17.07 28.20
C TYR A 213 9.74 -15.94 29.19
N PHE A 214 10.34 -14.77 28.99
CA PHE A 214 10.26 -13.64 29.91
C PHE A 214 9.53 -12.46 29.26
N VAL A 215 8.20 -12.53 29.22
CA VAL A 215 7.36 -11.41 28.77
C VAL A 215 6.33 -11.05 29.83
N ALA A 216 6.19 -9.73 30.06
CA ALA A 216 5.15 -9.16 30.94
C ALA A 216 3.79 -9.01 30.23
N SER A 217 3.76 -9.00 28.89
CA SER A 217 2.58 -9.01 28.02
C SER A 217 3.00 -8.99 26.53
N GLY A 218 2.33 -9.75 25.65
CA GLY A 218 2.56 -9.74 24.18
C GLY A 218 2.17 -11.06 23.49
N ILE A 219 1.96 -11.04 22.16
CA ILE A 219 1.39 -12.14 21.34
C ILE A 219 2.44 -12.89 20.48
N LYS A 220 3.73 -12.82 20.82
CA LYS A 220 4.82 -13.42 20.01
C LYS A 220 4.83 -14.97 20.08
N ALA A 221 4.90 -15.63 18.92
CA ALA A 221 5.00 -17.09 18.76
C ALA A 221 6.46 -17.59 18.73
N LEU A 222 6.71 -18.81 19.21
CA LEU A 222 8.02 -19.46 19.15
C LEU A 222 8.07 -20.44 17.96
N SER A 223 8.98 -20.24 17.01
CA SER A 223 9.21 -21.19 15.92
C SER A 223 10.31 -22.18 16.30
N LEU A 224 10.00 -23.47 16.34
CA LEU A 224 11.00 -24.54 16.53
C LEU A 224 11.18 -25.30 15.22
N SER A 225 12.44 -25.50 14.82
CA SER A 225 12.78 -26.36 13.69
C SER A 225 13.75 -27.44 14.13
N TRP A 226 13.48 -28.70 13.79
CA TRP A 226 14.41 -29.79 14.00
C TRP A 226 14.54 -30.65 12.74
N ILE A 227 15.67 -31.35 12.64
CA ILE A 227 16.00 -32.18 11.48
C ILE A 227 16.06 -33.62 11.96
N LYS A 228 15.23 -34.50 11.38
CA LYS A 228 15.39 -35.96 11.47
C LYS A 228 16.06 -36.46 10.18
N PRO A 229 16.82 -37.56 10.19
CA PRO A 229 17.41 -38.10 8.96
C PRO A 229 16.31 -38.35 7.90
N GLY A 230 16.36 -37.58 6.80
CA GLY A 230 15.45 -37.71 5.65
C GLY A 230 14.25 -36.76 5.58
N PHE A 231 14.01 -35.88 6.56
CA PHE A 231 12.84 -34.96 6.56
C PHE A 231 13.14 -33.67 7.34
N ARG A 232 12.54 -32.54 6.90
CA ARG A 232 12.58 -31.25 7.58
C ARG A 232 11.14 -30.87 7.96
N ASP A 233 10.82 -30.93 9.24
CA ASP A 233 9.53 -30.50 9.78
C ASP A 233 9.76 -29.16 10.51
N ILE A 234 8.91 -28.16 10.24
CA ILE A 234 8.90 -26.88 10.95
C ILE A 234 7.57 -26.81 11.68
N GLU A 235 7.61 -26.64 13.01
CA GLU A 235 6.42 -26.47 13.82
C GLU A 235 6.47 -25.10 14.52
N VAL A 236 5.48 -24.26 14.23
CA VAL A 236 5.31 -22.97 14.91
C VAL A 236 4.46 -23.23 16.14
N ILE A 237 5.03 -23.05 17.33
CA ILE A 237 4.31 -23.19 18.59
C ILE A 237 3.68 -21.83 18.93
N PRO A 238 2.34 -21.73 18.91
CA PRO A 238 1.66 -20.48 19.23
C PRO A 238 1.86 -20.09 20.69
N ALA A 239 1.92 -18.78 20.97
CA ALA A 239 2.14 -18.23 22.30
C ALA A 239 1.19 -18.79 23.38
N TYR A 240 -0.05 -19.15 23.01
CA TYR A 240 -1.05 -19.67 23.93
C TYR A 240 -0.84 -21.14 24.33
N LEU A 241 -0.01 -21.91 23.61
CA LEU A 241 0.41 -23.25 24.04
C LEU A 241 1.57 -23.20 25.04
N LEU A 242 2.23 -22.04 25.18
CA LEU A 242 3.30 -21.82 26.12
C LEU A 242 2.68 -21.49 27.49
N THR A 243 2.77 -22.44 28.42
CA THR A 243 2.34 -22.22 29.80
C THR A 243 3.47 -21.62 30.61
N ARG A 244 3.20 -20.53 31.35
CA ARG A 244 4.14 -20.06 32.38
C ARG A 244 4.28 -21.19 33.39
N THR A 245 5.49 -21.71 33.58
CA THR A 245 5.78 -22.60 34.70
C THR A 245 5.37 -21.84 35.97
N PRO A 246 4.39 -22.32 36.74
CA PRO A 246 4.07 -21.68 37.99
C PRO A 246 5.30 -21.82 38.85
N ILE A 247 6.02 -20.71 39.04
CA ILE A 247 6.97 -20.59 40.12
C ILE A 247 6.09 -20.66 41.36
N ASN A 248 6.01 -21.87 41.91
CA ASN A 248 5.23 -22.22 43.08
C ASN A 248 5.92 -21.59 44.29
N VAL A 249 5.87 -20.26 44.36
CA VAL A 249 6.46 -19.48 45.44
C VAL A 249 5.56 -18.27 45.67
N ASP A 250 4.90 -18.28 46.83
CA ASP A 250 4.27 -17.10 47.40
C ASP A 250 5.32 -15.98 47.46
N TYR A 251 5.25 -15.03 46.53
CA TYR A 251 5.88 -13.73 46.73
C TYR A 251 4.79 -12.65 46.74
N PRO A 252 4.88 -11.68 47.66
CA PRO A 252 4.01 -10.51 47.67
C PRO A 252 4.11 -9.77 46.33
N VAL A 253 3.00 -9.12 45.93
CA VAL A 253 2.95 -8.27 44.74
C VAL A 253 4.08 -7.24 44.85
N THR A 254 5.16 -7.47 44.11
CA THR A 254 6.35 -6.62 44.11
C THR A 254 6.33 -5.85 42.81
N ALA A 255 6.03 -4.56 42.90
CA ALA A 255 6.16 -3.65 41.78
C ALA A 255 7.63 -3.24 41.70
N THR A 256 8.32 -3.66 40.64
CA THR A 256 9.72 -3.29 40.39
C THR A 256 9.78 -2.31 39.24
N ILE A 257 10.03 -1.04 39.56
CA ILE A 257 10.30 0.01 38.57
C ILE A 257 11.81 0.22 38.57
N ASN A 258 12.46 0.17 37.39
CA ASN A 258 13.90 0.42 37.24
C ASN A 258 14.84 -0.40 38.16
N ARG A 259 14.50 -1.67 38.44
CA ARG A 259 15.25 -2.56 39.36
C ARG A 259 15.21 -2.14 40.84
N VAL A 260 14.39 -1.15 41.20
CA VAL A 260 14.02 -0.84 42.58
C VAL A 260 12.70 -1.55 42.87
N SER A 261 12.75 -2.61 43.66
CA SER A 261 11.55 -3.29 44.15
C SER A 261 10.89 -2.42 45.23
N SER A 262 9.56 -2.30 45.22
CA SER A 262 8.85 -1.58 46.28
C SER A 262 9.27 -2.11 47.65
N THR A 263 9.82 -1.24 48.50
CA THR A 263 10.28 -1.60 49.85
C THR A 263 9.12 -1.80 50.81
N ASP A 264 7.98 -1.18 50.54
CA ASP A 264 6.73 -1.40 51.26
C ASP A 264 6.10 -2.72 50.80
N HIS A 265 6.22 -3.74 51.66
CA HIS A 265 5.31 -4.87 51.59
C HIS A 265 3.93 -4.35 51.96
N CYS A 266 2.96 -4.46 51.05
CA CYS A 266 1.55 -4.30 51.39
C CYS A 266 1.03 -5.67 51.86
N PRO A 267 0.98 -5.97 53.18
CA PRO A 267 0.55 -7.29 53.68
C PRO A 267 -0.90 -7.63 53.34
N SER A 268 -1.74 -6.63 53.01
CA SER A 268 -3.11 -6.82 52.53
C SER A 268 -3.21 -7.01 51.01
N CYS A 269 -2.14 -6.76 50.24
CA CYS A 269 -2.14 -6.87 48.78
C CYS A 269 -1.80 -8.31 48.37
N THR A 270 -2.83 -9.15 48.34
CA THR A 270 -2.74 -10.53 47.83
C THR A 270 -3.54 -10.64 46.54
N PHE A 271 -2.99 -11.35 45.55
CA PHE A 271 -3.71 -11.70 44.34
C PHE A 271 -3.81 -13.22 44.25
N LYS A 272 -5.03 -13.74 44.19
CA LYS A 272 -5.29 -15.18 44.19
C LYS A 272 -5.83 -15.61 42.84
N TYR A 273 -5.16 -16.57 42.22
CA TYR A 273 -5.74 -17.34 41.11
C TYR A 273 -6.82 -18.27 41.67
N SER A 274 -8.05 -18.16 41.18
CA SER A 274 -9.17 -19.00 41.62
C SER A 274 -9.85 -19.67 40.42
N PRO A 275 -9.96 -21.01 40.39
CA PRO A 275 -10.72 -21.73 39.37
C PRO A 275 -12.18 -21.28 39.28
N ASP A 276 -12.78 -20.89 40.40
CA ASP A 276 -14.16 -20.40 40.45
C ASP A 276 -14.30 -19.00 39.83
N ALA A 277 -13.21 -18.24 39.77
CA ALA A 277 -13.16 -16.94 39.12
C ALA A 277 -12.78 -17.03 37.62
N THR A 278 -12.17 -18.15 37.18
CA THR A 278 -11.75 -18.38 35.80
C THR A 278 -12.96 -18.69 34.90
N PRO A 279 -13.23 -17.86 33.87
CA PRO A 279 -14.20 -18.20 32.84
C PRO A 279 -13.76 -19.46 32.09
N GLU A 280 -14.70 -20.32 31.71
CA GLU A 280 -14.38 -21.56 31.01
C GLU A 280 -15.29 -21.72 29.80
N VAL A 281 -14.69 -22.01 28.64
CA VAL A 281 -15.39 -22.21 27.36
C VAL A 281 -15.35 -23.70 27.01
N TYR A 282 -16.51 -24.26 26.69
CA TYR A 282 -16.68 -25.65 26.30
C TYR A 282 -16.72 -25.83 24.79
N SER A 283 -17.44 -24.93 24.09
CA SER A 283 -17.62 -25.04 22.65
C SER A 283 -17.99 -23.71 22.02
N ILE A 284 -17.75 -23.63 20.71
CA ILE A 284 -18.32 -22.62 19.83
C ILE A 284 -19.23 -23.28 18.80
N ARG A 285 -20.31 -22.61 18.43
CA ARG A 285 -21.23 -23.02 17.37
C ARG A 285 -21.49 -21.88 16.43
N THR A 286 -21.37 -22.15 15.14
CA THR A 286 -21.69 -21.23 14.06
C THR A 286 -22.81 -21.79 13.19
N PRO A 287 -23.50 -20.93 12.41
CA PRO A 287 -24.35 -21.41 11.32
C PRO A 287 -23.50 -22.26 10.35
N GLU A 288 -24.10 -23.30 9.78
CA GLU A 288 -23.43 -24.13 8.78
C GLU A 288 -22.88 -23.26 7.63
N ASN A 289 -21.65 -23.58 7.19
CA ASN A 289 -20.95 -22.89 6.11
C ASN A 289 -20.80 -21.38 6.38
N LEU A 290 -19.81 -21.03 7.20
CA LEU A 290 -19.46 -19.65 7.47
C LEU A 290 -18.81 -19.01 6.25
N VAL A 291 -19.64 -18.54 5.33
CA VAL A 291 -19.21 -17.83 4.12
C VAL A 291 -19.27 -16.33 4.36
N LYS A 292 -20.40 -15.76 4.73
CA LYS A 292 -20.66 -14.34 4.43
C LYS A 292 -20.35 -13.34 5.53
N GLY A 293 -19.77 -13.70 6.68
CA GLY A 293 -19.64 -12.75 7.81
C GLY A 293 -21.02 -12.23 8.27
N GLY A 294 -21.05 -11.44 9.35
CA GLY A 294 -22.29 -10.91 9.94
C GLY A 294 -23.20 -11.95 10.62
N GLN A 295 -22.81 -13.23 10.57
CA GLN A 295 -23.49 -14.35 11.20
C GLN A 295 -23.22 -14.36 12.72
N ILE A 296 -24.15 -14.91 13.50
CA ILE A 296 -24.00 -14.96 14.96
C ILE A 296 -23.28 -16.26 15.36
N MET A 297 -22.13 -16.13 16.03
CA MET A 297 -21.49 -17.24 16.73
C MET A 297 -22.05 -17.36 18.14
N THR A 298 -22.34 -18.59 18.57
CA THR A 298 -22.65 -18.94 19.95
C THR A 298 -21.42 -19.52 20.63
N ILE A 299 -21.06 -19.01 21.80
CA ILE A 299 -20.03 -19.56 22.67
C ILE A 299 -20.70 -20.10 23.92
N GLU A 300 -20.42 -21.34 24.29
CA GLU A 300 -20.93 -21.97 25.52
C GLU A 300 -19.84 -22.20 26.53
N GLY A 301 -20.17 -22.01 27.80
CA GLY A 301 -19.24 -22.15 28.89
C GLY A 301 -19.89 -22.00 30.26
N ARG A 302 -19.07 -21.62 31.25
CA ARG A 302 -19.50 -21.28 32.60
C ARG A 302 -18.67 -20.14 33.17
N ASN A 303 -19.13 -19.60 34.30
CA ASN A 303 -18.50 -18.50 35.01
C ASN A 303 -18.35 -17.27 34.10
N PHE A 304 -19.25 -17.04 33.14
CA PHE A 304 -19.24 -15.84 32.31
C PHE A 304 -19.84 -14.63 33.03
N ARG A 305 -20.67 -14.86 34.05
CA ARG A 305 -21.41 -13.88 34.86
C ARG A 305 -22.32 -12.98 34.02
N GLU A 306 -23.62 -13.20 34.13
CA GLU A 306 -24.68 -12.49 33.38
C GLU A 306 -24.66 -10.96 33.52
N ASN A 307 -24.20 -10.42 34.65
CA ASN A 307 -24.10 -8.97 34.89
C ASN A 307 -22.77 -8.34 34.42
N THR A 308 -21.91 -9.08 33.73
CA THR A 308 -20.66 -8.53 33.20
C THR A 308 -20.96 -7.56 32.07
N ASP A 309 -20.29 -6.41 32.04
CA ASP A 309 -20.36 -5.50 30.90
C ASP A 309 -19.76 -6.18 29.65
N PRO A 310 -20.52 -6.32 28.55
CA PRO A 310 -20.01 -6.93 27.32
C PRO A 310 -18.74 -6.27 26.76
N SER A 311 -18.49 -4.99 27.05
CA SER A 311 -17.25 -4.30 26.65
C SER A 311 -15.99 -4.83 27.33
N LEU A 312 -16.13 -5.56 28.43
CA LEU A 312 -15.04 -6.25 29.11
C LEU A 312 -14.72 -7.60 28.49
N VAL A 313 -15.46 -8.03 27.47
CA VAL A 313 -15.30 -9.33 26.82
C VAL A 313 -14.77 -9.15 25.40
N ASN A 314 -13.52 -9.54 25.19
CA ASN A 314 -12.88 -9.56 23.88
C ASN A 314 -12.87 -10.98 23.33
N ILE A 315 -13.68 -11.22 22.29
CA ILE A 315 -13.61 -12.45 21.49
C ILE A 315 -12.68 -12.16 20.32
N ILE A 316 -11.53 -12.82 20.32
CA ILE A 316 -10.44 -12.63 19.37
C ILE A 316 -10.48 -13.80 18.38
N ILE A 317 -10.53 -13.49 17.08
CA ILE A 317 -10.53 -14.45 15.98
C ILE A 317 -9.24 -14.28 15.19
N GLY A 318 -8.51 -15.37 14.98
CA GLY A 318 -7.24 -15.37 14.25
C GLY A 318 -6.02 -15.22 15.15
N GLN A 319 -4.88 -14.96 14.51
CA GLN A 319 -3.57 -14.75 15.14
C GLN A 319 -2.84 -13.64 14.40
N GLU A 320 -1.91 -12.96 15.07
CA GLU A 320 -1.13 -11.90 14.43
C GLU A 320 -0.41 -12.44 13.17
N PRO A 321 -0.37 -11.65 12.07
CA PRO A 321 -0.87 -10.27 11.94
C PRO A 321 -2.38 -10.16 11.64
N ASN A 322 -3.06 -11.28 11.40
CA ASN A 322 -4.45 -11.35 10.95
C ASN A 322 -5.43 -11.61 12.12
N ILE A 323 -5.48 -10.67 13.08
CA ILE A 323 -6.43 -10.71 14.19
C ILE A 323 -7.66 -9.87 13.84
N THR A 324 -8.83 -10.34 14.25
CA THR A 324 -10.07 -9.55 14.23
C THR A 324 -10.90 -9.85 15.47
N PHE A 325 -11.72 -8.90 15.89
CA PHE A 325 -12.56 -9.03 17.09
C PHE A 325 -14.01 -9.31 16.71
N CYS A 326 -14.67 -10.17 17.48
CA CYS A 326 -16.10 -10.46 17.34
C CYS A 326 -16.89 -9.63 18.34
N ASN A 327 -17.83 -8.82 17.86
CA ASN A 327 -18.58 -7.91 18.74
C ASN A 327 -19.63 -8.70 19.54
N VAL A 328 -19.52 -8.69 20.88
CA VAL A 328 -20.44 -9.39 21.79
C VAL A 328 -21.78 -8.67 21.80
N THR A 329 -22.86 -9.40 21.51
CA THR A 329 -24.24 -8.89 21.45
C THR A 329 -25.11 -9.40 22.58
N PHE A 330 -24.72 -10.51 23.21
CA PHE A 330 -25.43 -11.12 24.32
C PHE A 330 -24.44 -11.86 25.21
N LEU A 331 -24.68 -11.82 26.52
CA LEU A 331 -23.87 -12.47 27.54
C LEU A 331 -24.80 -12.95 28.66
N SER A 332 -24.70 -14.23 28.99
CA SER A 332 -25.27 -14.83 30.19
C SER A 332 -24.17 -15.56 30.96
N ASP A 333 -24.49 -16.17 32.11
CA ASP A 333 -23.47 -16.90 32.88
C ASP A 333 -22.88 -18.14 32.17
N SER A 334 -23.59 -18.65 31.14
CA SER A 334 -23.20 -19.87 30.42
C SER A 334 -23.12 -19.72 28.90
N ARG A 335 -23.54 -18.59 28.33
CA ARG A 335 -23.58 -18.38 26.87
C ARG A 335 -23.22 -16.96 26.46
N MET A 336 -22.58 -16.84 25.31
CA MET A 336 -22.30 -15.55 24.66
C MET A 336 -22.67 -15.62 23.18
N PHE A 337 -23.17 -14.51 22.64
CA PHE A 337 -23.36 -14.34 21.21
C PHE A 337 -22.47 -13.23 20.69
N CYS A 338 -21.86 -13.42 19.53
CA CYS A 338 -21.11 -12.37 18.87
C CYS A 338 -21.34 -12.36 17.36
N ILE A 339 -21.27 -11.18 16.74
CA ILE A 339 -21.40 -11.01 15.29
C ILE A 339 -20.04 -11.23 14.65
N LEU A 340 -19.94 -12.28 13.83
CA LEU A 340 -18.72 -12.68 13.16
C LEU A 340 -18.30 -11.64 12.10
N PRO A 341 -17.02 -11.26 12.03
CA PRO A 341 -16.52 -10.38 10.99
C PRO A 341 -16.49 -11.06 9.61
N TYR A 342 -16.27 -10.27 8.56
CA TYR A 342 -15.91 -10.78 7.23
C TYR A 342 -14.42 -11.08 7.21
N MET A 343 -14.05 -12.31 6.87
CA MET A 343 -12.66 -12.78 6.88
C MET A 343 -12.30 -13.43 5.53
N GLN A 344 -11.01 -13.46 5.21
CA GLN A 344 -10.50 -14.28 4.11
C GLN A 344 -10.81 -15.76 4.36
N MET A 345 -10.80 -16.58 3.31
CA MET A 345 -10.93 -18.03 3.49
C MET A 345 -9.80 -18.59 4.36
N GLY A 346 -10.13 -19.50 5.27
CA GLY A 346 -9.14 -20.09 6.15
C GLY A 346 -9.71 -20.56 7.47
N GLU A 347 -8.86 -21.20 8.26
CA GLU A 347 -9.17 -21.62 9.63
C GLU A 347 -8.53 -20.64 10.63
N TYR A 348 -9.34 -20.16 11.57
CA TYR A 348 -8.96 -19.12 12.53
C TYR A 348 -9.23 -19.60 13.95
N PRO A 349 -8.24 -19.60 14.85
CA PRO A 349 -8.49 -19.92 16.25
C PRO A 349 -9.34 -18.82 16.92
N VAL A 350 -10.08 -19.19 17.95
CA VAL A 350 -10.92 -18.28 18.75
C VAL A 350 -10.40 -18.24 20.18
N THR A 351 -10.12 -17.04 20.67
CA THR A 351 -9.72 -16.78 22.05
C THR A 351 -10.74 -15.89 22.72
N VAL A 352 -11.08 -16.18 23.97
CA VAL A 352 -12.00 -15.36 24.78
C VAL A 352 -11.22 -14.76 25.95
N LEU A 353 -11.17 -13.43 26.00
CA LEU A 353 -10.49 -12.66 27.04
C LEU A 353 -11.50 -11.80 27.77
N PHE A 354 -11.59 -11.97 29.08
CA PHE A 354 -12.29 -11.06 29.96
C PHE A 354 -11.26 -10.07 30.51
N THR A 355 -11.38 -8.77 30.24
CA THR A 355 -10.36 -7.78 30.63
C THR A 355 -10.18 -7.67 32.15
N ASP A 356 -11.23 -7.98 32.91
CA ASP A 356 -11.25 -7.95 34.37
C ASP A 356 -10.84 -9.29 35.02
N ARG A 357 -10.86 -10.39 34.27
CA ARG A 357 -10.68 -11.76 34.79
C ARG A 357 -9.62 -12.60 34.09
N GLY A 358 -9.09 -12.10 32.98
CA GLY A 358 -8.09 -12.77 32.15
C GLY A 358 -8.69 -13.72 31.12
N LEU A 359 -7.81 -14.54 30.54
CA LEU A 359 -8.15 -15.50 29.48
C LEU A 359 -9.08 -16.59 30.00
N ALA A 360 -10.10 -16.91 29.20
CA ALA A 360 -10.95 -18.06 29.49
C ALA A 360 -10.18 -19.37 29.25
N LYS A 361 -10.39 -20.34 30.14
CA LYS A 361 -9.88 -21.70 29.96
C LYS A 361 -10.73 -22.44 28.93
N VAL A 362 -10.10 -23.12 27.98
CA VAL A 362 -10.82 -24.00 27.04
C VAL A 362 -10.82 -25.42 27.58
N SER A 363 -12.00 -25.99 27.80
CA SER A 363 -12.18 -27.37 28.24
C SER A 363 -12.72 -28.21 27.10
N GLY A 364 -11.83 -28.53 26.16
CA GLY A 364 -12.16 -29.22 24.92
C GLY A 364 -11.04 -29.09 23.89
N PRO A 365 -11.28 -29.50 22.63
CA PRO A 365 -10.37 -29.20 21.53
C PRO A 365 -10.21 -27.68 21.35
N PRO A 366 -9.11 -27.22 20.74
CA PRO A 366 -8.94 -25.82 20.39
C PRO A 366 -10.16 -25.29 19.61
N LEU A 367 -10.60 -24.09 19.96
CA LEU A 367 -11.74 -23.44 19.31
C LEU A 367 -11.25 -22.85 17.99
N SER A 368 -11.81 -23.28 16.86
CA SER A 368 -11.47 -22.73 15.53
C SER A 368 -12.71 -22.49 14.67
N LEU A 369 -12.61 -21.51 13.78
CA LEU A 369 -13.61 -21.10 12.81
C LEU A 369 -13.07 -21.30 11.40
N PHE A 370 -13.83 -21.96 10.55
CA PHE A 370 -13.49 -22.09 9.13
C PHE A 370 -14.35 -21.16 8.30
N TYR A 371 -13.71 -20.17 7.66
CA TYR A 371 -14.35 -19.30 6.68
C TYR A 371 -14.20 -19.90 5.27
N GLY A 372 -15.34 -20.11 4.61
CA GLY A 372 -15.41 -20.69 3.27
C GLY A 372 -15.32 -19.64 2.15
N PHE A 373 -14.79 -20.07 1.00
CA PHE A 373 -14.80 -19.27 -0.22
C PHE A 373 -16.13 -19.42 -0.97
N SER A 374 -16.69 -18.31 -1.44
CA SER A 374 -17.83 -18.34 -2.37
C SER A 374 -17.92 -17.06 -3.20
N VAL A 375 -18.48 -17.17 -4.41
CA VAL A 375 -18.90 -16.02 -5.21
C VAL A 375 -20.42 -16.03 -5.26
N SER A 376 -21.05 -14.94 -4.86
CA SER A 376 -22.50 -14.91 -4.65
C SER A 376 -23.25 -14.03 -5.65
N PHE A 377 -22.63 -12.95 -6.13
CA PHE A 377 -23.31 -11.94 -6.92
C PHE A 377 -22.32 -11.11 -7.73
N MET A 378 -22.76 -10.62 -8.88
CA MET A 378 -22.01 -9.71 -9.73
C MET A 378 -22.96 -8.65 -10.33
N PHE A 379 -22.54 -7.39 -10.33
CA PHE A 379 -23.29 -6.31 -10.96
C PHE A 379 -22.40 -5.14 -11.40
N PRO A 380 -22.66 -4.51 -12.56
CA PRO A 380 -23.62 -4.94 -13.59
C PRO A 380 -23.18 -6.23 -14.30
N THR A 381 -24.13 -6.94 -14.90
CA THR A 381 -23.86 -8.18 -15.68
C THR A 381 -23.77 -7.94 -17.17
N ARG A 382 -23.85 -6.68 -17.60
CA ARG A 382 -23.78 -6.27 -19.00
C ARG A 382 -23.24 -4.87 -19.15
N GLY A 383 -22.66 -4.55 -20.29
CA GLY A 383 -22.20 -3.20 -20.59
C GLY A 383 -21.64 -3.05 -21.99
N SER A 384 -20.88 -1.98 -22.19
CA SER A 384 -20.31 -1.54 -23.45
C SER A 384 -19.32 -2.55 -24.02
N ILE A 385 -19.35 -2.72 -25.34
CA ILE A 385 -18.33 -3.49 -26.08
C ILE A 385 -16.93 -2.89 -25.97
N ALA A 386 -16.80 -1.60 -25.64
CA ALA A 386 -15.51 -0.96 -25.39
C ALA A 386 -14.97 -1.16 -23.96
N GLY A 387 -15.71 -1.85 -23.09
CA GLY A 387 -15.32 -2.02 -21.69
C GLY A 387 -15.47 -0.72 -20.89
N GLY A 388 -14.74 -0.59 -19.79
CA GLY A 388 -14.71 0.59 -18.92
C GLY A 388 -15.76 0.63 -17.82
N ALA A 389 -16.67 -0.34 -17.76
CA ALA A 389 -17.61 -0.45 -16.64
C ALA A 389 -16.89 -0.95 -15.38
N ASN A 390 -17.20 -0.35 -14.23
CA ASN A 390 -16.81 -0.92 -12.95
C ASN A 390 -17.85 -1.95 -12.50
N ILE A 391 -17.38 -3.16 -12.22
CA ILE A 391 -18.20 -4.30 -11.79
C ILE A 391 -17.89 -4.61 -10.34
N THR A 392 -18.95 -4.68 -9.54
CA THR A 392 -18.90 -5.16 -8.17
C THR A 392 -19.21 -6.66 -8.15
N ILE A 393 -18.26 -7.45 -7.66
CA ILE A 393 -18.42 -8.88 -7.38
C ILE A 393 -18.51 -9.03 -5.86
N ARG A 394 -19.58 -9.66 -5.38
CA ARG A 394 -19.77 -9.96 -3.95
C ARG A 394 -19.66 -11.45 -3.69
N GLY A 395 -19.08 -11.80 -2.56
CA GLY A 395 -18.88 -13.17 -2.16
C GLY A 395 -18.32 -13.25 -0.75
N SER A 396 -17.47 -14.24 -0.54
CA SER A 396 -16.80 -14.47 0.72
C SER A 396 -15.45 -15.13 0.54
N GLY A 397 -14.60 -14.91 1.53
CA GLY A 397 -13.29 -15.54 1.60
C GLY A 397 -12.30 -14.97 0.59
N PHE A 398 -12.60 -13.80 0.02
CA PHE A 398 -11.66 -13.06 -0.82
C PHE A 398 -10.47 -12.61 0.04
N SER A 399 -9.32 -12.39 -0.59
CA SER A 399 -8.20 -11.79 0.13
C SER A 399 -8.44 -10.28 0.31
N PRO A 400 -8.04 -9.68 1.44
CA PRO A 400 -8.01 -8.22 1.55
C PRO A 400 -6.92 -7.58 0.67
N LEU A 401 -6.03 -8.38 0.10
CA LEU A 401 -4.94 -7.93 -0.77
C LEU A 401 -5.31 -8.16 -2.23
N THR A 402 -5.33 -7.11 -3.03
CA THR A 402 -5.76 -7.16 -4.44
C THR A 402 -4.96 -8.16 -5.26
N PHE A 403 -3.65 -8.26 -5.04
CA PHE A 403 -2.75 -9.17 -5.77
C PHE A 403 -2.97 -10.66 -5.48
N ASN A 404 -3.62 -10.99 -4.36
CA ASN A 404 -3.98 -12.37 -4.03
C ASN A 404 -5.33 -12.77 -4.64
N ASN A 405 -6.10 -11.84 -5.18
CA ASN A 405 -7.32 -12.13 -5.91
C ASN A 405 -7.05 -12.08 -7.42
N ILE A 406 -7.60 -13.01 -8.17
CA ILE A 406 -7.58 -13.01 -9.64
C ILE A 406 -9.02 -13.05 -10.12
N VAL A 407 -9.42 -12.05 -10.92
CA VAL A 407 -10.70 -12.07 -11.61
C VAL A 407 -10.46 -12.27 -13.10
N ARG A 408 -11.16 -13.22 -13.70
CA ARG A 408 -11.08 -13.53 -15.13
C ARG A 408 -12.42 -13.37 -15.81
N PHE A 409 -12.41 -12.70 -16.95
CA PHE A 409 -13.52 -12.64 -17.89
C PHE A 409 -13.12 -13.56 -19.05
N GLY A 410 -13.60 -14.81 -19.00
CA GLY A 410 -13.17 -15.86 -19.92
C GLY A 410 -11.66 -16.13 -19.75
N PRO A 411 -10.84 -16.07 -20.82
CA PRO A 411 -9.40 -16.29 -20.71
C PRO A 411 -8.64 -15.07 -20.15
N SER A 412 -9.26 -13.88 -20.15
CA SER A 412 -8.58 -12.62 -19.87
C SER A 412 -8.64 -12.27 -18.39
N ARG A 413 -7.49 -11.96 -17.79
CA ARG A 413 -7.43 -11.36 -16.44
C ARG A 413 -7.84 -9.90 -16.53
N VAL A 414 -8.60 -9.43 -15.55
CA VAL A 414 -8.97 -8.00 -15.42
C VAL A 414 -8.30 -7.39 -14.20
N GLY A 415 -8.04 -6.08 -14.27
CA GLY A 415 -7.49 -5.32 -13.14
C GLY A 415 -8.51 -5.19 -12.02
N ILE A 416 -8.07 -5.46 -10.80
CA ILE A 416 -8.83 -5.21 -9.57
C ILE A 416 -8.53 -3.78 -9.11
N VAL A 417 -9.57 -2.98 -8.95
CA VAL A 417 -9.49 -1.60 -8.46
C VAL A 417 -9.33 -1.61 -6.95
N GLU A 418 -10.20 -2.34 -6.26
CA GLU A 418 -10.18 -2.49 -4.80
C GLU A 418 -10.87 -3.79 -4.41
N CYS A 419 -10.54 -4.31 -3.22
CA CYS A 419 -11.20 -5.47 -2.65
C CYS A 419 -11.19 -5.48 -1.12
N ASP A 420 -12.16 -6.17 -0.55
CA ASP A 420 -12.22 -6.60 0.84
C ASP A 420 -12.62 -8.10 0.87
N PRO A 421 -12.64 -8.77 2.03
CA PRO A 421 -12.98 -10.19 2.11
C PRO A 421 -14.37 -10.61 1.60
N SER A 422 -15.23 -9.64 1.28
CA SER A 422 -16.61 -9.81 0.81
C SER A 422 -16.90 -9.21 -0.57
N THR A 423 -16.09 -8.26 -1.03
CA THR A 423 -16.33 -7.46 -2.24
C THR A 423 -15.06 -7.30 -3.06
N ILE A 424 -15.15 -7.46 -4.38
CA ILE A 424 -14.10 -7.12 -5.34
C ILE A 424 -14.69 -6.16 -6.37
N ILE A 425 -13.99 -5.07 -6.67
CA ILE A 425 -14.35 -4.15 -7.74
C ILE A 425 -13.31 -4.25 -8.85
N VAL A 426 -13.78 -4.46 -10.08
CA VAL A 426 -12.94 -4.58 -11.28
C VAL A 426 -13.40 -3.63 -12.37
N THR A 427 -12.49 -3.23 -13.24
CA THR A 427 -12.84 -2.50 -14.48
C THR A 427 -12.78 -3.45 -15.67
N VAL A 428 -13.88 -3.55 -16.41
CA VAL A 428 -13.95 -4.45 -17.58
C VAL A 428 -13.10 -3.92 -18.73
N GLY A 429 -12.31 -4.79 -19.37
CA GLY A 429 -11.59 -4.46 -20.60
C GLY A 429 -12.51 -4.40 -21.83
N PRO A 430 -12.00 -3.94 -22.99
CA PRO A 430 -12.73 -4.03 -24.25
C PRO A 430 -13.02 -5.48 -24.64
N SER A 431 -14.11 -5.70 -25.39
CA SER A 431 -14.49 -7.04 -25.84
C SER A 431 -13.36 -7.71 -26.65
N PRO A 432 -13.00 -8.98 -26.37
CA PRO A 432 -11.89 -9.67 -27.04
C PRO A 432 -12.19 -10.00 -28.51
N LEU A 433 -13.44 -9.90 -28.94
CA LEU A 433 -13.90 -10.15 -30.32
C LEU A 433 -14.39 -8.86 -30.98
N LEU A 434 -13.73 -7.73 -30.71
CA LEU A 434 -13.93 -6.47 -31.45
C LEU A 434 -13.46 -6.62 -32.89
N THR A 435 -14.16 -7.42 -33.69
CA THR A 435 -14.08 -7.42 -35.14
C THR A 435 -15.40 -6.84 -35.67
N GLU A 436 -15.33 -5.63 -36.22
CA GLU A 436 -16.43 -5.09 -37.03
C GLU A 436 -16.60 -5.96 -38.27
N ILE A 437 -17.44 -7.00 -38.18
CA ILE A 437 -17.87 -7.76 -39.35
C ILE A 437 -19.22 -7.16 -39.78
N ASN A 438 -19.21 -6.40 -40.87
CA ASN A 438 -20.40 -5.90 -41.56
C ASN A 438 -21.41 -5.12 -40.68
N GLY A 439 -20.93 -4.31 -39.73
CA GLY A 439 -21.77 -3.37 -38.98
C GLY A 439 -22.78 -4.00 -38.00
N ALA A 440 -22.75 -5.33 -37.80
CA ALA A 440 -23.56 -6.04 -36.83
C ALA A 440 -22.65 -6.65 -35.76
N VAL A 441 -22.44 -5.92 -34.66
CA VAL A 441 -21.84 -6.51 -33.46
C VAL A 441 -22.94 -7.31 -32.77
N THR A 442 -22.71 -8.60 -32.52
CA THR A 442 -23.61 -9.43 -31.72
C THR A 442 -23.21 -9.34 -30.24
N SER A 443 -24.18 -9.52 -29.34
CA SER A 443 -23.86 -9.63 -27.90
C SER A 443 -22.94 -10.81 -27.65
N ILE A 444 -21.97 -10.66 -26.75
CA ILE A 444 -21.05 -11.72 -26.34
C ILE A 444 -21.16 -11.90 -24.83
N ILE A 445 -21.47 -13.13 -24.41
CA ILE A 445 -21.58 -13.50 -22.99
C ILE A 445 -20.30 -14.25 -22.60
N ILE A 446 -19.62 -13.76 -21.57
CA ILE A 446 -18.36 -14.33 -21.09
C ILE A 446 -18.50 -14.73 -19.62
N PRO A 447 -18.10 -15.95 -19.22
CA PRO A 447 -18.12 -16.36 -17.81
C PRO A 447 -17.10 -15.57 -17.00
N VAL A 448 -17.47 -15.23 -15.77
CA VAL A 448 -16.58 -14.55 -14.81
C VAL A 448 -16.20 -15.51 -13.70
N ILE A 449 -14.90 -15.66 -13.49
CA ILE A 449 -14.33 -16.55 -12.47
C ILE A 449 -13.47 -15.72 -11.51
N VAL A 450 -13.61 -15.99 -10.22
CA VAL A 450 -12.78 -15.41 -9.17
C VAL A 450 -11.93 -16.52 -8.57
N SER A 451 -10.64 -16.25 -8.42
CA SER A 451 -9.68 -17.15 -7.79
C SER A 451 -8.95 -16.41 -6.67
N VAL A 452 -8.64 -17.10 -5.57
CA VAL A 452 -7.81 -16.61 -4.47
C VAL A 452 -6.50 -17.39 -4.45
N MET A 453 -5.38 -16.68 -4.38
CA MET A 453 -4.02 -17.20 -4.47
C MET A 453 -3.25 -16.92 -3.17
N ASN A 454 -2.22 -17.72 -2.92
CA ASN A 454 -1.14 -17.40 -2.00
C ASN A 454 0.19 -17.58 -2.75
N GLY A 455 0.79 -16.46 -3.17
CA GLY A 455 1.90 -16.50 -4.12
C GLY A 455 1.49 -17.17 -5.43
N THR A 456 2.08 -18.34 -5.73
CA THR A 456 1.77 -19.13 -6.93
C THR A 456 0.73 -20.23 -6.71
N THR A 457 0.32 -20.47 -5.46
CA THR A 457 -0.62 -21.55 -5.10
C THR A 457 -2.07 -21.06 -5.20
N LEU A 458 -2.91 -21.80 -5.93
CA LEU A 458 -4.35 -21.59 -5.96
C LEU A 458 -4.98 -22.10 -4.67
N LEU A 459 -5.62 -21.23 -3.90
CA LEU A 459 -6.32 -21.59 -2.66
C LEU A 459 -7.78 -21.96 -2.92
N ALA A 460 -8.48 -21.15 -3.72
CA ALA A 460 -9.85 -21.41 -4.12
C ALA A 460 -10.18 -20.74 -5.45
N GLU A 461 -11.19 -21.27 -6.13
CA GLU A 461 -11.74 -20.72 -7.37
C GLU A 461 -13.25 -20.95 -7.41
N GLY A 462 -13.99 -20.02 -7.98
CA GLY A 462 -15.42 -20.19 -8.19
C GLY A 462 -16.09 -19.06 -8.94
N THR A 463 -17.38 -19.24 -9.11
CA THR A 463 -18.28 -18.35 -9.86
C THR A 463 -19.69 -18.46 -9.27
N CYS A 464 -20.55 -17.50 -9.58
CA CYS A 464 -21.97 -17.52 -9.23
C CYS A 464 -22.83 -17.84 -10.46
N SER A 465 -24.08 -18.27 -10.26
CA SER A 465 -24.99 -18.60 -11.37
C SER A 465 -25.28 -17.42 -12.31
N SER A 466 -25.16 -16.18 -11.80
CA SER A 466 -25.31 -14.94 -12.56
C SER A 466 -23.99 -14.28 -12.96
N CYS A 467 -22.85 -14.92 -12.69
CA CYS A 467 -21.51 -14.37 -12.93
C CYS A 467 -21.08 -14.60 -14.38
N SER A 468 -21.85 -14.05 -15.30
CA SER A 468 -21.52 -13.93 -16.72
C SER A 468 -21.70 -12.47 -17.11
N TYR A 469 -20.77 -11.95 -17.91
CA TYR A 469 -20.82 -10.58 -18.39
C TYR A 469 -21.15 -10.53 -19.87
N GLU A 470 -22.22 -9.81 -20.22
CA GLU A 470 -22.67 -9.59 -21.59
C GLU A 470 -22.13 -8.25 -22.13
N TYR A 471 -21.23 -8.32 -23.10
CA TYR A 471 -20.87 -7.18 -23.92
C TYR A 471 -22.03 -6.93 -24.90
N GLN A 472 -22.76 -5.83 -24.71
CA GLN A 472 -24.02 -5.58 -25.40
C GLN A 472 -23.96 -4.29 -26.26
N PRO A 473 -23.98 -4.42 -27.60
CA PRO A 473 -23.91 -3.28 -28.52
C PRO A 473 -25.08 -2.30 -28.40
N LEU A 474 -26.29 -2.80 -28.10
CA LEU A 474 -27.50 -1.97 -28.02
C LEU A 474 -27.48 -0.96 -26.87
N ILE A 475 -26.73 -1.23 -25.81
CA ILE A 475 -26.54 -0.29 -24.69
C ILE A 475 -25.20 0.44 -24.76
N THR A 476 -24.34 0.10 -25.72
CA THR A 476 -23.05 0.77 -25.90
C THR A 476 -23.31 2.22 -26.35
N PRO A 477 -22.88 3.24 -25.59
CA PRO A 477 -23.00 4.61 -26.02
C PRO A 477 -22.16 4.84 -27.27
N ARG A 478 -22.63 5.66 -28.21
CA ARG A 478 -21.83 6.08 -29.36
C ARG A 478 -21.78 7.59 -29.39
N LEU A 479 -20.57 8.13 -29.47
CA LEU A 479 -20.34 9.56 -29.56
C LEU A 479 -20.17 9.94 -31.02
N ASN A 480 -21.02 10.83 -31.53
CA ASN A 480 -21.02 11.23 -32.95
C ASN A 480 -20.34 12.58 -33.17
N SER A 481 -20.56 13.54 -32.27
CA SER A 481 -20.01 14.89 -32.42
C SER A 481 -19.96 15.66 -31.09
N ALA A 482 -19.18 16.73 -31.07
CA ALA A 482 -19.12 17.72 -29.99
C ALA A 482 -19.29 19.14 -30.56
N PHE A 483 -19.99 19.99 -29.83
CA PHE A 483 -20.19 21.41 -30.18
C PHE A 483 -20.11 22.29 -28.92
N PRO A 484 -19.45 23.47 -28.97
CA PRO A 484 -18.68 23.99 -30.09
C PRO A 484 -17.42 23.14 -30.36
N ARG A 485 -16.97 23.11 -31.62
CA ARG A 485 -15.69 22.44 -31.96
C ARG A 485 -14.50 23.24 -31.43
N ASP A 486 -14.61 24.56 -31.44
CA ASP A 486 -13.60 25.47 -30.91
C ASP A 486 -13.99 25.89 -29.50
N LEU A 487 -13.13 25.55 -28.53
CA LEU A 487 -13.32 25.90 -27.13
C LEU A 487 -12.63 27.21 -26.82
N TYR A 488 -13.35 28.09 -26.12
CA TYR A 488 -12.86 29.41 -25.79
C TYR A 488 -12.45 29.46 -24.31
N PRO A 489 -11.18 29.68 -23.98
CA PRO A 489 -10.68 29.52 -22.63
C PRO A 489 -11.04 30.67 -21.65
N TRP A 490 -11.74 31.70 -22.10
CA TRP A 490 -12.11 32.89 -21.31
C TRP A 490 -13.31 32.69 -20.36
N GLN A 491 -14.10 31.63 -20.57
CA GLN A 491 -15.29 31.32 -19.77
C GLN A 491 -15.48 29.79 -19.68
N PRO A 492 -16.20 29.29 -18.66
CA PRO A 492 -16.79 27.96 -18.67
C PRO A 492 -17.45 27.65 -20.02
N THR A 493 -16.74 26.93 -20.90
CA THR A 493 -17.32 26.53 -22.18
C THR A 493 -18.09 25.25 -21.94
N PHE A 494 -19.41 25.32 -22.08
CA PHE A 494 -20.25 24.13 -22.11
C PHE A 494 -20.16 23.48 -23.48
N ILE A 495 -19.75 22.22 -23.49
CA ILE A 495 -19.70 21.40 -24.69
C ILE A 495 -20.91 20.48 -24.68
N ARG A 496 -21.68 20.55 -25.75
CA ARG A 496 -22.74 19.60 -26.07
C ARG A 496 -22.17 18.44 -26.87
N LEU A 497 -22.18 17.26 -26.26
CA LEU A 497 -21.90 15.99 -26.91
C LEU A 497 -23.18 15.43 -27.49
N SER A 498 -23.14 15.00 -28.75
CA SER A 498 -24.26 14.37 -29.44
C SER A 498 -23.90 12.96 -29.87
N GLY A 499 -24.85 12.04 -29.75
CA GLY A 499 -24.63 10.61 -29.92
C GLY A 499 -25.90 9.79 -29.88
N VAL A 500 -25.76 8.50 -29.58
CA VAL A 500 -26.87 7.57 -29.36
C VAL A 500 -26.60 6.69 -28.15
N ASN A 501 -27.66 6.08 -27.63
CA ASN A 501 -27.65 5.11 -26.52
C ASN A 501 -27.22 5.69 -25.15
N PHE A 502 -27.30 6.99 -24.94
CA PHE A 502 -26.88 7.61 -23.66
C PHE A 502 -27.77 7.20 -22.48
N LEU A 503 -29.02 6.81 -22.76
CA LEU A 503 -29.99 6.34 -21.77
C LEU A 503 -30.40 4.86 -21.99
N ALA A 504 -29.74 4.14 -22.90
CA ALA A 504 -30.17 2.81 -23.35
C ALA A 504 -30.09 1.73 -22.26
N ALA A 505 -29.25 1.92 -21.25
CA ALA A 505 -29.14 1.01 -20.11
C ALA A 505 -30.23 1.23 -19.02
N GLY A 506 -31.08 2.26 -19.18
CA GLY A 506 -32.12 2.62 -18.22
C GLY A 506 -31.56 3.30 -16.95
N ASN A 507 -32.36 4.19 -16.33
CA ASN A 507 -32.03 4.91 -15.09
C ASN A 507 -30.66 5.62 -15.06
N VAL A 508 -30.16 6.08 -16.21
CA VAL A 508 -28.92 6.87 -16.28
C VAL A 508 -29.24 8.31 -15.90
N VAL A 509 -28.52 8.85 -14.92
CA VAL A 509 -28.60 10.26 -14.50
C VAL A 509 -27.33 11.01 -14.88
N PRO A 510 -27.31 12.36 -14.89
CA PRO A 510 -26.11 13.13 -15.24
C PRO A 510 -24.85 12.71 -14.47
N ASP A 511 -24.97 12.37 -13.18
CA ASP A 511 -23.85 11.92 -12.33
C ASP A 511 -23.24 10.57 -12.76
N ASP A 512 -23.95 9.79 -13.59
CA ASP A 512 -23.41 8.55 -14.15
C ASP A 512 -22.54 8.80 -15.39
N ILE A 513 -22.62 9.98 -16.01
CA ILE A 513 -21.88 10.32 -17.22
C ILE A 513 -20.51 10.88 -16.85
N ILE A 514 -19.47 10.26 -17.40
CA ILE A 514 -18.09 10.68 -17.22
C ILE A 514 -17.58 11.12 -18.59
N VAL A 515 -17.21 12.40 -18.72
CA VAL A 515 -16.60 12.94 -19.94
C VAL A 515 -15.21 13.43 -19.60
N THR A 516 -14.22 13.03 -20.39
CA THR A 516 -12.85 13.54 -20.30
C THR A 516 -12.39 14.10 -21.63
N ILE A 517 -11.53 15.13 -21.56
CA ILE A 517 -10.83 15.73 -22.70
C ILE A 517 -9.32 15.63 -22.42
N ASP A 518 -8.60 14.80 -23.18
CA ASP A 518 -7.20 14.41 -22.89
C ASP A 518 -7.00 14.07 -21.40
N ASP A 519 -7.85 13.19 -20.87
CA ASP A 519 -7.87 12.71 -19.48
C ASP A 519 -8.29 13.74 -18.41
N LYS A 520 -8.56 14.99 -18.77
CA LYS A 520 -9.13 15.99 -17.85
C LYS A 520 -10.65 15.86 -17.77
N LEU A 521 -11.18 15.73 -16.56
CA LEU A 521 -12.61 15.57 -16.30
C LEU A 521 -13.40 16.84 -16.63
N CYS A 522 -14.49 16.71 -17.38
CA CYS A 522 -15.49 17.76 -17.51
C CYS A 522 -16.36 17.85 -16.25
N THR A 523 -16.77 19.07 -15.89
CA THR A 523 -17.60 19.35 -14.70
C THR A 523 -19.01 19.76 -15.12
N ASP A 524 -19.93 19.99 -14.17
CA ASP A 524 -21.32 20.43 -14.42
C ASP A 524 -22.02 19.68 -15.58
N VAL A 525 -22.10 18.34 -15.45
CA VAL A 525 -22.79 17.50 -16.41
C VAL A 525 -24.31 17.71 -16.28
N ARG A 526 -24.96 18.06 -17.39
CA ARG A 526 -26.38 18.45 -17.40
C ARG A 526 -27.03 18.22 -18.76
N GLN A 527 -28.33 18.50 -18.83
CA GLN A 527 -29.14 18.38 -20.05
C GLN A 527 -29.02 17.01 -20.75
N LEU A 528 -28.95 15.95 -19.93
CA LEU A 528 -28.86 14.59 -20.42
C LEU A 528 -30.16 14.17 -21.12
N THR A 529 -30.04 13.68 -22.35
CA THR A 529 -31.10 13.04 -23.13
C THR A 529 -30.60 11.71 -23.70
N SER A 530 -31.43 10.97 -24.43
CA SER A 530 -31.02 9.73 -25.10
C SER A 530 -29.95 9.93 -26.19
N MET A 531 -29.76 11.18 -26.66
CA MET A 531 -28.90 11.52 -27.79
C MET A 531 -27.93 12.67 -27.53
N SER A 532 -28.00 13.34 -26.38
CA SER A 532 -27.08 14.42 -26.06
C SER A 532 -26.83 14.59 -24.57
N VAL A 533 -25.68 15.16 -24.22
CA VAL A 533 -25.33 15.60 -22.87
C VAL A 533 -24.48 16.87 -22.96
N GLU A 534 -24.63 17.78 -22.02
CA GLU A 534 -23.77 18.95 -21.88
C GLU A 534 -22.85 18.79 -20.67
N CYS A 535 -21.62 19.27 -20.79
CA CYS A 535 -20.69 19.35 -19.67
C CYS A 535 -19.77 20.57 -19.85
N GLN A 536 -19.29 21.11 -18.73
CA GLN A 536 -18.31 22.19 -18.71
C GLN A 536 -16.91 21.63 -18.99
N ALA A 537 -16.29 22.13 -20.06
CA ALA A 537 -14.93 21.79 -20.43
C ALA A 537 -13.91 22.29 -19.39
N PRO A 538 -12.85 21.53 -19.11
CA PRO A 538 -11.72 22.00 -18.32
C PRO A 538 -10.88 23.03 -19.10
N GLY A 539 -9.94 23.68 -18.42
CA GLY A 539 -8.91 24.50 -19.06
C GLY A 539 -7.95 23.64 -19.88
N LEU A 540 -7.81 23.94 -21.17
CA LEU A 540 -7.04 23.18 -22.15
C LEU A 540 -6.05 24.09 -22.88
N LYS A 541 -4.87 23.54 -23.23
CA LYS A 541 -3.88 24.23 -24.05
C LYS A 541 -4.36 24.32 -25.50
N ALA A 542 -3.74 25.14 -26.34
CA ALA A 542 -4.06 25.21 -27.76
C ALA A 542 -3.68 23.88 -28.45
N GLY A 543 -4.52 23.43 -29.38
CA GLY A 543 -4.33 22.18 -30.09
C GLY A 543 -5.61 21.39 -30.31
N GLN A 544 -5.45 20.16 -30.79
CA GLN A 544 -6.53 19.18 -30.95
C GLN A 544 -6.56 18.28 -29.72
N HIS A 545 -7.74 18.11 -29.15
CA HIS A 545 -7.96 17.30 -27.96
C HIS A 545 -9.01 16.23 -28.23
N ARG A 546 -8.78 15.03 -27.68
CA ARG A 546 -9.67 13.89 -27.84
C ARG A 546 -10.69 13.85 -26.71
N ILE A 547 -11.95 13.63 -27.08
CA ILE A 547 -13.02 13.42 -26.11
C ILE A 547 -13.24 11.93 -25.89
N THR A 548 -13.29 11.54 -24.63
CA THR A 548 -13.74 10.22 -24.19
C THR A 548 -14.98 10.39 -23.33
N MET A 549 -15.97 9.53 -23.56
CA MET A 549 -17.21 9.48 -22.77
C MET A 549 -17.39 8.07 -22.25
N ALA A 550 -17.80 7.95 -20.98
CA ALA A 550 -18.20 6.71 -20.34
C ALA A 550 -19.48 6.91 -19.53
N ILE A 551 -20.17 5.82 -19.25
CA ILE A 551 -21.30 5.78 -18.32
C ILE A 551 -20.92 4.80 -17.21
N LYS A 552 -20.95 5.22 -15.93
CA LYS A 552 -20.37 4.51 -14.78
C LYS A 552 -20.66 3.00 -14.70
N ARG A 553 -21.86 2.59 -15.08
CA ARG A 553 -22.35 1.18 -15.05
C ARG A 553 -22.51 0.53 -16.42
N VAL A 554 -22.09 1.21 -17.48
CA VAL A 554 -22.16 0.68 -18.85
C VAL A 554 -20.77 0.62 -19.46
N GLY A 555 -19.95 1.65 -19.29
CA GLY A 555 -18.59 1.73 -19.81
C GLY A 555 -18.44 2.78 -20.91
N TYR A 556 -17.33 2.69 -21.65
CA TYR A 556 -16.91 3.67 -22.65
C TYR A 556 -17.81 3.70 -23.88
N ALA A 557 -17.89 4.86 -24.52
CA ALA A 557 -18.50 5.00 -25.83
C ALA A 557 -17.64 4.37 -26.93
N PHE A 558 -18.28 3.82 -27.96
CA PHE A 558 -17.60 3.19 -29.09
C PHE A 558 -18.23 3.56 -30.45
N PRO A 559 -17.43 3.93 -31.46
CA PRO A 559 -16.04 4.41 -31.36
C PRO A 559 -15.97 5.77 -30.64
N SER A 560 -14.82 6.12 -30.07
CA SER A 560 -14.61 7.49 -29.55
C SER A 560 -14.36 8.42 -30.75
N ALA A 561 -15.39 9.12 -31.23
CA ALA A 561 -15.33 9.83 -32.51
C ALA A 561 -15.51 11.36 -32.42
N ALA A 562 -15.24 11.99 -31.27
CA ALA A 562 -15.26 13.45 -31.16
C ALA A 562 -13.91 14.02 -30.72
N ASN A 563 -13.49 15.08 -31.42
CA ASN A 563 -12.36 15.92 -31.08
C ASN A 563 -12.84 17.37 -30.98
N VAL A 564 -12.13 18.17 -30.19
CA VAL A 564 -12.30 19.61 -30.07
C VAL A 564 -10.96 20.31 -30.27
N SER A 565 -11.00 21.49 -30.88
CA SER A 565 -9.85 22.39 -30.98
C SER A 565 -9.91 23.45 -29.90
N VAL A 566 -8.74 23.82 -29.40
CA VAL A 566 -8.56 25.06 -28.65
C VAL A 566 -7.67 25.94 -29.52
N PRO A 567 -8.16 27.11 -29.99
CA PRO A 567 -7.32 28.01 -30.75
C PRO A 567 -6.33 28.73 -29.82
N LEU A 568 -5.13 29.03 -30.34
CA LEU A 568 -4.22 29.94 -29.66
C LEU A 568 -4.68 31.38 -29.88
N TYR A 569 -4.82 32.15 -28.79
CA TYR A 569 -5.19 33.56 -28.87
C TYR A 569 -4.21 34.43 -28.09
N LEU A 570 -3.51 35.32 -28.80
CA LEU A 570 -2.69 36.37 -28.19
C LEU A 570 -3.58 37.55 -27.82
N ARG A 571 -3.71 37.85 -26.52
CA ARG A 571 -4.48 39.00 -26.01
C ARG A 571 -4.03 39.35 -24.59
N ASP A 572 -3.84 40.64 -24.33
CA ASP A 572 -3.78 41.19 -22.97
C ASP A 572 -5.11 41.93 -22.67
N PRO A 573 -5.87 41.52 -21.63
CA PRO A 573 -7.06 42.25 -21.19
C PRO A 573 -6.78 43.67 -20.67
N ARG A 574 -5.51 44.01 -20.39
CA ARG A 574 -5.07 45.25 -19.73
C ARG A 574 -4.16 46.13 -20.60
N GLY A 575 -3.86 45.74 -21.85
CA GLY A 575 -2.83 46.41 -22.64
C GLY A 575 -2.42 45.67 -23.92
N ASP A 576 -1.15 45.80 -24.30
CA ASP A 576 -0.58 45.16 -25.49
C ASP A 576 -0.22 43.69 -25.23
N PRO A 577 -0.59 42.74 -26.12
CA PRO A 577 -0.35 41.30 -25.93
C PRO A 577 1.12 40.89 -26.04
N VAL A 578 2.01 41.82 -26.40
CA VAL A 578 3.46 41.59 -26.56
C VAL A 578 4.19 42.75 -25.91
N GLN A 579 5.00 42.48 -24.89
CA GLN A 579 5.77 43.49 -24.17
C GLN A 579 7.19 42.98 -23.84
N PRO A 580 8.25 43.80 -24.04
CA PRO A 580 8.25 45.11 -24.69
C PRO A 580 8.12 44.99 -26.23
N ARG A 581 7.68 46.07 -26.90
CA ARG A 581 7.62 46.14 -28.39
C ARG A 581 8.95 46.54 -29.04
N ILE A 582 9.97 46.87 -28.24
CA ILE A 582 11.29 47.35 -28.68
C ILE A 582 12.33 46.49 -27.97
N GLY A 583 13.35 46.06 -28.71
CA GLY A 583 14.47 45.26 -28.20
C GLY A 583 15.81 45.68 -28.81
N SER A 584 16.89 45.04 -28.33
CA SER A 584 18.27 45.29 -28.78
C SER A 584 18.57 44.61 -30.12
N ILE A 585 19.30 45.30 -31.01
CA ILE A 585 19.84 44.70 -32.24
C ILE A 585 20.81 43.54 -31.96
N GLY A 586 21.42 43.51 -30.77
CA GLY A 586 22.30 42.44 -30.29
C GLY A 586 21.57 41.27 -29.64
N GLY A 587 20.23 41.20 -29.72
CA GLY A 587 19.44 40.15 -29.08
C GLY A 587 19.39 40.28 -27.55
N GLY A 588 18.97 39.20 -26.87
CA GLY A 588 18.90 39.11 -25.41
C GLY A 588 17.71 39.83 -24.76
N THR A 589 16.79 40.40 -25.53
CA THR A 589 15.59 41.05 -24.98
C THR A 589 14.56 39.99 -24.60
N LEU A 590 14.09 40.01 -23.35
CA LEU A 590 12.98 39.15 -22.93
C LEU A 590 11.67 39.76 -23.40
N VAL A 591 10.96 39.06 -24.28
CA VAL A 591 9.66 39.45 -24.81
C VAL A 591 8.59 38.52 -24.25
N THR A 592 7.66 39.12 -23.53
CA THR A 592 6.52 38.47 -22.90
C THR A 592 5.29 38.59 -23.79
N PHE A 593 4.67 37.45 -24.05
CA PHE A 593 3.42 37.30 -24.78
C PHE A 593 2.32 36.97 -23.79
N SER A 594 1.35 37.87 -23.68
CA SER A 594 0.10 37.63 -22.97
C SER A 594 -0.93 37.07 -23.94
N GLY A 595 -1.57 35.98 -23.55
CA GLY A 595 -2.48 35.23 -24.40
C GLY A 595 -3.12 34.12 -23.62
N ILE A 596 -3.85 33.21 -24.27
CA ILE A 596 -4.44 32.05 -23.61
C ILE A 596 -4.30 30.82 -24.51
N GLY A 597 -4.07 29.67 -23.87
CA GLY A 597 -3.88 28.39 -24.56
C GLY A 597 -2.41 28.06 -24.78
N PHE A 598 -1.48 28.76 -24.12
CA PHE A 598 -0.09 28.35 -24.15
C PHE A 598 0.10 27.02 -23.41
N SER A 599 1.03 26.19 -23.88
CA SER A 599 1.52 25.05 -23.12
C SER A 599 2.35 25.50 -21.91
N GLU A 600 2.23 24.82 -20.78
CA GLU A 600 3.12 25.04 -19.63
C GLU A 600 4.55 24.52 -19.88
N ARG A 601 4.74 23.70 -20.92
CA ARG A 601 6.07 23.22 -21.33
C ARG A 601 6.67 24.19 -22.34
N VAL A 602 7.80 24.80 -21.99
CA VAL A 602 8.51 25.76 -22.85
C VAL A 602 8.90 25.19 -24.22
N GLN A 603 9.09 23.88 -24.32
CA GLN A 603 9.51 23.17 -25.54
C GLN A 603 8.39 23.02 -26.58
N ASP A 604 7.13 23.22 -26.19
CA ASP A 604 5.98 23.08 -27.08
C ASP A 604 5.80 24.32 -27.99
N HIS A 605 6.57 25.39 -27.75
CA HIS A 605 6.41 26.68 -28.43
C HIS A 605 7.47 26.90 -29.51
N LEU A 606 7.04 27.46 -30.63
CA LEU A 606 7.94 27.97 -31.67
C LEU A 606 7.66 29.45 -31.90
N VAL A 607 8.48 30.32 -31.30
CA VAL A 607 8.37 31.76 -31.50
C VAL A 607 9.45 32.23 -32.46
N LEU A 608 9.04 32.94 -33.51
CA LEU A 608 9.92 33.56 -34.49
C LEU A 608 9.68 35.07 -34.53
N ILE A 609 10.74 35.87 -34.39
CA ILE A 609 10.69 37.31 -34.58
C ILE A 609 11.53 37.62 -35.83
N GLY A 610 10.88 38.12 -36.89
CA GLY A 610 11.55 38.37 -38.18
C GLY A 610 12.12 37.10 -38.83
N GLY A 611 11.63 35.92 -38.45
CA GLY A 611 12.15 34.63 -38.88
C GLY A 611 13.31 34.08 -38.03
N VAL A 612 13.79 34.82 -37.03
CA VAL A 612 14.83 34.37 -36.09
C VAL A 612 14.17 33.69 -34.89
N PRO A 613 14.63 32.50 -34.46
CA PRO A 613 14.14 31.83 -33.27
C PRO A 613 14.25 32.71 -32.02
N CYS A 614 13.16 32.78 -31.25
CA CYS A 614 13.10 33.38 -29.93
C CYS A 614 12.83 32.24 -28.93
N PRO A 615 13.87 31.64 -28.31
CA PRO A 615 13.69 30.51 -27.41
C PRO A 615 12.84 30.90 -26.19
N THR A 616 11.78 30.13 -25.91
CA THR A 616 10.91 30.35 -24.77
C THR A 616 11.61 29.99 -23.47
N VAL A 617 11.69 30.94 -22.54
CA VAL A 617 12.35 30.80 -21.23
C VAL A 617 11.34 30.60 -20.09
N PHE A 618 10.09 31.00 -20.29
CA PHE A 618 9.01 30.85 -19.33
C PHE A 618 7.69 30.61 -20.07
N SER A 619 6.83 29.74 -19.52
CA SER A 619 5.47 29.57 -20.04
C SER A 619 4.50 29.11 -18.96
N SER A 620 3.29 29.63 -19.04
CA SER A 620 2.09 29.28 -18.27
C SER A 620 0.89 29.25 -19.22
N MET A 621 -0.28 28.82 -18.77
CA MET A 621 -1.50 28.81 -19.61
C MET A 621 -1.88 30.17 -20.23
N ASN A 622 -1.45 31.29 -19.61
CA ASN A 622 -1.88 32.64 -19.97
C ASN A 622 -0.72 33.58 -20.38
N GLU A 623 0.52 33.13 -20.26
CA GLU A 623 1.68 33.98 -20.49
C GLU A 623 2.87 33.12 -20.86
N MET A 624 3.61 33.53 -21.89
CA MET A 624 4.91 32.96 -22.23
C MET A 624 5.94 34.06 -22.43
N THR A 625 7.21 33.80 -22.16
CA THR A 625 8.30 34.75 -22.39
C THR A 625 9.40 34.07 -23.18
N CYS A 626 9.93 34.73 -24.21
CA CYS A 626 11.06 34.26 -24.99
C CYS A 626 12.19 35.29 -25.05
N GLU A 627 13.40 34.83 -25.33
CA GLU A 627 14.58 35.69 -25.47
C GLU A 627 14.90 35.93 -26.96
N THR A 628 14.96 37.19 -27.40
CA THR A 628 15.19 37.52 -28.81
C THR A 628 16.61 37.22 -29.28
N GLY A 629 16.81 36.71 -30.50
CA GLY A 629 18.11 36.68 -31.17
C GLY A 629 18.56 38.03 -31.76
N GLU A 630 19.77 38.08 -32.32
CA GLU A 630 20.31 39.26 -33.02
C GLU A 630 19.52 39.55 -34.32
N LEU A 631 19.18 40.83 -34.54
CA LEU A 631 18.43 41.29 -35.71
C LEU A 631 18.90 42.69 -36.14
N ARG A 632 18.83 42.98 -37.44
CA ARG A 632 19.08 44.34 -37.96
C ARG A 632 18.01 45.32 -37.47
N GLU A 633 18.31 46.62 -37.49
CA GLU A 633 17.32 47.65 -37.17
C GLU A 633 16.10 47.57 -38.11
N GLY A 634 14.88 47.59 -37.55
CA GLY A 634 13.64 47.55 -38.31
C GLY A 634 12.43 47.04 -37.52
N THR A 635 11.27 46.97 -38.18
CA THR A 635 10.05 46.34 -37.64
C THR A 635 9.89 44.95 -38.25
N PHE A 636 9.67 43.95 -37.41
CA PHE A 636 9.60 42.55 -37.84
C PHE A 636 8.27 41.90 -37.45
N PRO A 637 7.74 40.97 -38.27
CA PRO A 637 6.59 40.17 -37.88
C PRO A 637 6.96 39.20 -36.76
N ILE A 638 6.00 38.94 -35.88
CA ILE A 638 6.11 37.90 -34.85
C ILE A 638 5.19 36.75 -35.26
N VAL A 639 5.72 35.53 -35.23
CA VAL A 639 4.98 34.28 -35.43
C VAL A 639 5.10 33.49 -34.13
N VAL A 640 3.97 33.06 -33.59
CA VAL A 640 3.84 32.24 -32.38
C VAL A 640 3.11 30.96 -32.73
#